data_AF-A0A395GTC3-F1
#
_entry.id   AF-A0A395GTC3-F1
#
_cell.length_a   1.000
_cell.length_b   1.000
_cell.length_c   1.000
_cell.angle_alpha   90.00
_cell.angle_beta   90.00
_cell.angle_gamma   90.00
#
_symmetry.space_group_name_H-M   'P 1'
#
loop_
_entity.id
_entity.type
_entity.pdbx_description
1 polymer ?
#
loop_
_entity_poly.entity_id
_entity_poly.type
_entity_poly.pdbx_seq_one_letter_code
_entity_poly.pdbx_strand_id
1 'polypeptide(L)'
;MASDKGDNLETVSGKDHLVSQVKHTLKLSTDYALGSVRPDGHWCGELRSNVTITAEYVFLQQALGLDLQTDRTAYCRYILSEQNSDGSWGLAPGYAGDVSTTTEAYLALKLLGTSTETPAMQRAQAFTLTAGGVARVRVFTRIFLATFGLFPWDAVPQLPVELILLPSSCPINIYTLASWARGTIAPLLIICHHRPVYALPDDYLDELWQNPTNKNVPYGSSIWELLSQRDIPGLAFTAVDRLLYQLGGLRSIPLLRSYARRQCIKWILERQEPTGDWAGIFPPMHASVYAFVLEGYKLDDPPVRLGIQAIENFAWEDEQGKRIQPCVSPVWDTALMSIGLCDAMSHDRQTLDQAITWIRNRQLLEPRGDWRVYRPQLAPGGFSFEYENSHYPDVDDTAAIILAQVKHDARSINSDSVIAAATWILGMQNPDGGWAAFDVENDKLFLNKIPFSDMDSLCDTSCADITGRILEAFGLMMTHDSEKTGVSPMLRAACTRGVTYLASTQEPSGAWLGRWGCNYIYGTSHALCGLSYFVSHDERVSGLVNPALQWIKSKQNADGGWGESLLSYRSPDSQQQHQESTASQTAWALMGLLAHLPVTDAAIECGIRWLVSAQRPEKGIGVSWPEAAIVPLRYWDDLDYLRRLCHDFTFRFDDVLDVAKLEGALARLMEIGDWGQLGARLRLNDSGHLEYHVPAEYTKTRPGFNFTTTEYGLRQDQSVLLPSPALFAPLVRHADSPRELADWIYSDRPQLHIHVALFEDATLVTISYVHTLFDAIARTTFFKAWIAVLRGREDEVPDFIPFDHDPLCTLGSSASAQRYSNFGRVVRGVGLVVFGLRYLFDLLWFWKEEEHPIRLPGRCVDRLRETARKELAAATPSGGEAPFVSEGDVVVAWWVRTMVTALNPRPHRTIMVMNVFNVWALFDEWFPTGGAGFIGNAFFYSYTLLVANQVLQDTKLGHVASRNRQALMEHRTRDQVQAMTAIQRASLTRTPPVVGDANLLFMACTNQHKARYFELDFSAAVVSPGLPLSERPHALGRPSYINDIEHCRAYPTRNVVRIIGKDAAGDYWLLFKTRPAAWPAIHRQLMDLLKIDERE
;
A
#
# COMPACT_ATOMS: atom_id res chain seq x y z
N MET A 1 -66.79 27.59 -11.78
CA MET A 1 -66.36 27.41 -13.18
C MET A 1 -65.00 28.07 -13.35
N ALA A 2 -64.10 27.43 -14.10
CA ALA A 2 -62.64 27.67 -14.24
C ALA A 2 -61.83 27.09 -13.06
N SER A 3 -61.43 25.81 -13.09
CA SER A 3 -60.40 25.12 -13.90
C SER A 3 -59.01 25.20 -13.26
N ASP A 4 -58.76 24.16 -12.47
CA ASP A 4 -57.49 23.69 -11.94
C ASP A 4 -56.49 23.45 -13.08
N LYS A 5 -55.32 24.06 -13.02
CA LYS A 5 -54.14 23.65 -13.78
C LYS A 5 -53.21 22.96 -12.78
N GLY A 6 -53.32 21.64 -12.74
CA GLY A 6 -52.32 20.80 -12.10
C GLY A 6 -51.03 20.86 -12.92
N ASP A 7 -49.95 21.32 -12.29
CA ASP A 7 -48.60 21.09 -12.77
C ASP A 7 -48.28 19.60 -12.56
N ASN A 8 -48.20 18.88 -13.68
CA ASN A 8 -47.50 17.61 -13.79
C ASN A 8 -46.00 17.87 -13.58
N LEU A 9 -45.50 17.66 -12.36
CA LEU A 9 -44.10 17.31 -12.16
C LEU A 9 -44.00 15.80 -12.21
N GLU A 10 -43.78 15.32 -13.43
CA GLU A 10 -43.49 13.93 -13.76
C GLU A 10 -42.34 13.40 -12.90
N THR A 11 -42.58 12.22 -12.34
CA THR A 11 -41.60 11.28 -11.82
C THR A 11 -40.64 10.88 -12.94
N VAL A 12 -39.55 11.62 -13.10
CA VAL A 12 -38.42 11.18 -13.94
C VAL A 12 -37.92 9.86 -13.36
N SER A 13 -38.02 8.79 -14.14
CA SER A 13 -37.75 7.44 -13.67
C SER A 13 -36.27 7.30 -13.29
N GLY A 14 -35.94 6.54 -12.24
CA GLY A 14 -34.56 6.35 -11.79
C GLY A 14 -33.60 5.78 -12.86
N LYS A 15 -34.13 5.27 -13.98
CA LYS A 15 -33.37 4.80 -15.15
C LYS A 15 -32.88 5.95 -16.03
N ASP A 16 -33.69 6.99 -16.22
CA ASP A 16 -33.30 8.15 -17.03
C ASP A 16 -32.17 8.94 -16.35
N HIS A 17 -32.16 8.93 -15.02
CA HIS A 17 -31.07 9.49 -14.22
C HIS A 17 -29.75 8.72 -14.42
N LEU A 18 -29.77 7.38 -14.33
CA LEU A 18 -28.57 6.56 -14.53
C LEU A 18 -28.00 6.73 -15.95
N VAL A 19 -28.84 6.74 -16.98
CA VAL A 19 -28.40 6.96 -18.37
C VAL A 19 -27.70 8.31 -18.51
N SER A 20 -28.21 9.37 -17.87
CA SER A 20 -27.56 10.68 -17.87
C SER A 20 -26.20 10.65 -17.17
N GLN A 21 -26.08 9.94 -16.04
CA GLN A 21 -24.81 9.80 -15.33
C GLN A 21 -23.80 9.02 -16.16
N VAL A 22 -24.20 7.90 -16.77
CA VAL A 22 -23.35 7.10 -17.65
C VAL A 22 -22.83 7.95 -18.82
N LYS A 23 -23.68 8.74 -19.47
CA LYS A 23 -23.25 9.65 -20.55
C LYS A 23 -22.22 10.67 -20.08
N HIS A 24 -22.39 11.19 -18.86
CA HIS A 24 -21.44 12.13 -18.28
C HIS A 24 -20.10 11.46 -17.97
N THR A 25 -20.13 10.32 -17.28
CA THR A 25 -18.95 9.48 -16.97
C THR A 25 -18.19 9.11 -18.23
N LEU A 26 -18.90 8.64 -19.28
CA LEU A 26 -18.31 8.27 -20.57
C LEU A 26 -17.66 9.46 -21.27
N LYS A 27 -18.27 10.65 -21.19
CA LYS A 27 -17.66 11.88 -21.74
C LYS A 27 -16.34 12.17 -21.02
N LEU A 28 -16.33 12.15 -19.69
CA LEU A 28 -15.14 12.44 -18.90
C LEU A 28 -14.00 11.44 -19.18
N SER A 29 -14.31 10.16 -19.31
CA SER A 29 -13.30 9.15 -19.67
C SER A 29 -12.82 9.28 -21.11
N THR A 30 -13.68 9.70 -22.04
CA THR A 30 -13.30 10.00 -23.42
C THR A 30 -12.37 11.21 -23.47
N ASP A 31 -12.68 12.27 -22.73
CA ASP A 31 -11.85 13.47 -22.63
C ASP A 31 -10.47 13.13 -22.02
N TYR A 32 -10.42 12.27 -20.99
CA TYR A 32 -9.17 11.76 -20.42
C TYR A 32 -8.35 10.93 -21.43
N ALA A 33 -9.00 10.02 -22.16
CA ALA A 33 -8.35 9.23 -23.20
C ALA A 33 -7.74 10.14 -24.28
N LEU A 34 -8.50 11.11 -24.79
CA LEU A 34 -8.00 12.07 -25.79
C LEU A 34 -6.92 13.01 -25.22
N GLY A 35 -6.97 13.33 -23.93
CA GLY A 35 -5.96 14.15 -23.26
C GLY A 35 -4.63 13.44 -22.97
N SER A 36 -4.63 12.11 -22.93
CA SER A 36 -3.46 11.26 -22.66
C SER A 36 -2.75 10.73 -23.91
N VAL A 37 -3.29 11.01 -25.10
CA VAL A 37 -2.67 10.60 -26.37
C VAL A 37 -1.33 11.31 -26.58
N ARG A 38 -0.34 10.57 -27.11
CA ARG A 38 0.96 11.13 -27.48
C ARG A 38 0.88 11.90 -28.80
N PRO A 39 1.84 12.81 -29.09
CA PRO A 39 1.79 13.66 -30.28
C PRO A 39 1.72 12.93 -31.63
N ASP A 40 2.21 11.70 -31.70
CA ASP A 40 2.17 10.83 -32.88
C ASP A 40 0.92 9.91 -32.94
N GLY A 41 -0.02 10.09 -32.02
CA GLY A 41 -1.36 9.50 -32.09
C GLY A 41 -1.53 8.18 -31.32
N HIS A 42 -0.55 7.76 -30.53
CA HIS A 42 -0.63 6.51 -29.76
C HIS A 42 -0.74 6.73 -28.26
N TRP A 43 -1.13 5.68 -27.55
CA TRP A 43 -1.13 5.62 -26.08
C TRP A 43 -0.02 4.69 -25.60
N CYS A 44 0.53 4.98 -24.43
CA CYS A 44 1.49 4.11 -23.76
C CYS A 44 1.53 4.52 -22.29
N GLY A 45 0.94 3.69 -21.44
CA GLY A 45 1.00 3.80 -19.98
C GLY A 45 2.32 3.24 -19.43
N GLU A 46 2.52 3.39 -18.13
CA GLU A 46 3.59 2.70 -17.42
C GLU A 46 3.21 1.23 -17.20
N LEU A 47 4.10 0.31 -17.55
CA LEU A 47 3.97 -1.10 -17.21
C LEU A 47 4.72 -1.41 -15.90
N ARG A 48 3.98 -1.46 -14.79
CA ARG A 48 4.54 -1.76 -13.46
C ARG A 48 4.76 -3.26 -13.26
N SER A 49 5.81 -3.62 -12.52
CA SER A 49 6.03 -4.98 -12.00
C SER A 49 6.59 -4.94 -10.57
N ASN A 50 7.78 -5.47 -10.32
CA ASN A 50 8.46 -5.43 -9.03
C ASN A 50 9.87 -4.86 -9.18
N VAL A 51 10.54 -4.67 -8.05
CA VAL A 51 11.84 -4.00 -7.98
C VAL A 51 13.00 -4.77 -8.62
N THR A 52 12.83 -6.07 -8.95
CA THR A 52 13.94 -6.90 -9.49
C THR A 52 14.47 -6.37 -10.80
N ILE A 53 13.62 -5.87 -11.70
CA ILE A 53 14.05 -5.31 -12.99
C ILE A 53 15.04 -4.17 -12.80
N THR A 54 14.74 -3.25 -11.88
CA THR A 54 15.62 -2.13 -11.58
C THR A 54 16.86 -2.57 -10.79
N ALA A 55 16.72 -3.52 -9.86
CA ALA A 55 17.84 -4.09 -9.11
C ALA A 55 18.85 -4.80 -10.03
N GLU A 56 18.37 -5.62 -10.96
CA GLU A 56 19.17 -6.31 -11.98
C GLU A 56 19.84 -5.32 -12.92
N TYR A 57 19.19 -4.20 -13.26
CA TYR A 57 19.84 -3.14 -14.04
C TYR A 57 21.00 -2.48 -13.28
N VAL A 58 20.84 -2.24 -11.96
CA VAL A 58 21.93 -1.79 -11.09
C VAL A 58 23.07 -2.81 -11.06
N PHE A 59 22.76 -4.12 -11.08
CA PHE A 59 23.78 -5.17 -11.16
C PHE A 59 24.56 -5.10 -12.47
N LEU A 60 23.87 -4.95 -13.61
CA LEU A 60 24.52 -4.78 -14.91
C LEU A 60 25.47 -3.59 -14.92
N GLN A 61 25.00 -2.43 -14.46
CA GLN A 61 25.82 -1.22 -14.40
C GLN A 61 27.05 -1.41 -13.51
N GLN A 62 26.87 -2.02 -12.33
CA GLN A 62 27.99 -2.33 -11.42
C GLN A 62 29.01 -3.27 -12.08
N ALA A 63 28.56 -4.36 -12.69
CA ALA A 63 29.43 -5.36 -13.27
C ALA A 63 30.23 -4.82 -14.47
N LEU A 64 29.62 -3.96 -15.28
CA LEU A 64 30.24 -3.37 -16.46
C LEU A 64 31.01 -2.07 -16.17
N GLY A 65 30.98 -1.57 -14.94
CA GLY A 65 31.63 -0.32 -14.54
C GLY A 65 31.00 0.92 -15.18
N LEU A 66 29.68 0.90 -15.40
CA LEU A 66 28.90 2.04 -15.87
C LEU A 66 28.66 3.05 -14.73
N ASP A 67 28.25 4.28 -15.08
CA ASP A 67 28.04 5.34 -14.10
C ASP A 67 26.75 5.16 -13.29
N LEU A 68 26.89 4.49 -12.15
CA LEU A 68 25.83 4.36 -11.14
C LEU A 68 25.55 5.63 -10.35
N GLN A 69 26.42 6.65 -10.38
CA GLN A 69 26.30 7.80 -9.48
C GLN A 69 25.24 8.80 -9.94
N THR A 70 25.07 8.98 -11.25
CA THR A 70 24.12 9.94 -11.83
C THR A 70 22.70 9.73 -11.33
N ASP A 71 22.19 8.49 -11.43
CA ASP A 71 20.80 8.15 -11.06
C ASP A 71 20.67 7.47 -9.69
N ARG A 72 21.77 7.42 -8.92
CA ARG A 72 21.85 6.70 -7.64
C ARG A 72 20.68 7.00 -6.71
N THR A 73 20.40 8.28 -6.49
CA THR A 73 19.35 8.72 -5.57
C THR A 73 17.96 8.37 -6.10
N ALA A 74 17.76 8.41 -7.41
CA ALA A 74 16.49 8.09 -8.04
C ALA A 74 16.16 6.59 -7.94
N TYR A 75 17.15 5.71 -8.20
CA TYR A 75 16.98 4.27 -8.00
C TYR A 75 16.77 3.89 -6.52
N CYS A 76 17.55 4.48 -5.61
CA CYS A 76 17.34 4.27 -4.18
C CYS A 76 15.93 4.67 -3.74
N ARG A 77 15.41 5.80 -4.23
CA ARG A 77 14.08 6.29 -3.86
C ARG A 77 12.99 5.31 -4.30
N TYR A 78 13.06 4.84 -5.56
CA TYR A 78 12.09 3.89 -6.08
C TYR A 78 12.15 2.54 -5.36
N ILE A 79 13.34 1.96 -5.18
CA ILE A 79 13.45 0.66 -4.50
C ILE A 79 12.94 0.78 -3.07
N LEU A 80 13.24 1.86 -2.35
CA LEU A 80 12.74 2.07 -0.99
C LEU A 80 11.24 2.39 -0.92
N SER A 81 10.64 3.02 -1.94
CA SER A 81 9.21 3.33 -1.96
C SER A 81 8.34 2.08 -2.10
N GLU A 82 8.87 1.02 -2.72
CA GLU A 82 8.19 -0.27 -2.90
C GLU A 82 8.45 -1.25 -1.73
N GLN A 83 9.14 -0.83 -0.66
CA GLN A 83 9.44 -1.70 0.49
C GLN A 83 8.20 -1.89 1.37
N ASN A 84 7.86 -3.15 1.67
CA ASN A 84 6.82 -3.49 2.63
C ASN A 84 7.22 -3.08 4.07
N SER A 85 6.21 -2.96 4.94
CA SER A 85 6.41 -2.57 6.35
C SER A 85 7.29 -3.54 7.16
N ASP A 86 7.29 -4.83 6.81
CA ASP A 86 8.16 -5.86 7.39
C ASP A 86 9.62 -5.81 6.84
N GLY A 87 9.89 -4.92 5.89
CA GLY A 87 11.17 -4.74 5.22
C GLY A 87 11.37 -5.57 3.95
N SER A 88 10.39 -6.41 3.59
CA SER A 88 10.46 -7.24 2.39
C SER A 88 10.07 -6.48 1.12
N TRP A 89 10.27 -7.11 -0.03
CA TRP A 89 9.67 -6.73 -1.30
C TRP A 89 8.92 -7.94 -1.88
N GLY A 90 7.71 -7.72 -2.39
CA GLY A 90 6.87 -8.75 -2.98
C GLY A 90 7.03 -8.90 -4.50
N LEU A 91 6.39 -9.93 -5.06
CA LEU A 91 6.36 -10.16 -6.53
C LEU A 91 5.54 -9.12 -7.29
N ALA A 92 4.69 -8.36 -6.59
CA ALA A 92 3.90 -7.24 -7.07
C ALA A 92 3.75 -6.19 -5.94
N PRO A 93 3.48 -4.92 -6.26
CA PRO A 93 3.33 -3.86 -5.26
C PRO A 93 2.22 -4.18 -4.25
N GLY A 94 2.51 -4.02 -2.96
CA GLY A 94 1.54 -4.27 -1.88
C GLY A 94 1.28 -5.75 -1.56
N TYR A 95 1.99 -6.70 -2.19
CA TYR A 95 1.88 -8.13 -1.87
C TYR A 95 2.96 -8.60 -0.91
N ALA A 96 2.69 -9.74 -0.25
CA ALA A 96 3.61 -10.37 0.69
C ALA A 96 5.03 -10.56 0.11
N GLY A 97 6.03 -10.41 0.99
CA GLY A 97 7.43 -10.49 0.65
C GLY A 97 7.86 -11.79 -0.02
N ASP A 98 8.77 -11.68 -0.98
CA ASP A 98 9.48 -12.78 -1.62
C ASP A 98 10.99 -12.70 -1.29
N VAL A 99 11.59 -13.85 -0.97
CA VAL A 99 13.00 -13.91 -0.54
C VAL A 99 13.96 -13.53 -1.66
N SER A 100 13.63 -13.88 -2.90
CA SER A 100 14.48 -13.58 -4.07
C SER A 100 14.46 -12.08 -4.36
N THR A 101 13.25 -11.52 -4.45
CA THR A 101 13.00 -10.09 -4.67
C THR A 101 13.65 -9.24 -3.59
N THR A 102 13.47 -9.62 -2.31
CA THR A 102 14.08 -8.91 -1.18
C THR A 102 15.60 -8.97 -1.21
N THR A 103 16.18 -10.12 -1.56
CA THR A 103 17.64 -10.29 -1.66
C THR A 103 18.22 -9.41 -2.77
N GLU A 104 17.56 -9.36 -3.93
CA GLU A 104 18.01 -8.53 -5.06
C GLU A 104 17.89 -7.03 -4.74
N ALA A 105 16.77 -6.59 -4.16
CA ALA A 105 16.57 -5.22 -3.71
C ALA A 105 17.62 -4.79 -2.68
N TYR A 106 17.91 -5.66 -1.70
CA TYR A 106 18.93 -5.43 -0.69
C TYR A 106 20.32 -5.26 -1.33
N LEU A 107 20.71 -6.15 -2.24
CA LEU A 107 21.99 -6.06 -2.92
C LEU A 107 22.09 -4.78 -3.75
N ALA A 108 21.04 -4.42 -4.48
CA ALA A 108 21.02 -3.20 -5.30
C ALA A 108 21.17 -1.95 -4.42
N LEU A 109 20.42 -1.84 -3.33
CA LEU A 109 20.57 -0.74 -2.36
C LEU A 109 21.98 -0.67 -1.78
N LYS A 110 22.59 -1.82 -1.46
CA LYS A 110 23.96 -1.89 -0.94
C LYS A 110 24.99 -1.43 -1.99
N LEU A 111 24.84 -1.84 -3.25
CA LEU A 111 25.66 -1.39 -4.39
C LEU A 111 25.52 0.12 -4.64
N LEU A 112 24.29 0.64 -4.51
CA LEU A 112 24.00 2.08 -4.51
C LEU A 112 24.46 2.77 -3.21
N GLY A 113 25.25 2.12 -2.37
CA GLY A 113 25.87 2.69 -1.17
C GLY A 113 24.90 3.03 -0.04
N THR A 114 23.73 2.38 0.01
CA THR A 114 22.84 2.43 1.18
C THR A 114 23.47 1.64 2.32
N SER A 115 23.59 2.25 3.50
CA SER A 115 24.19 1.59 4.66
C SER A 115 23.32 0.43 5.16
N THR A 116 23.95 -0.71 5.45
CA THR A 116 23.32 -1.89 6.07
C THR A 116 22.77 -1.60 7.47
N GLU A 117 23.24 -0.53 8.10
CA GLU A 117 22.77 -0.07 9.42
C GLU A 117 21.47 0.74 9.35
N THR A 118 20.94 1.00 8.15
CA THR A 118 19.64 1.66 8.01
C THR A 118 18.50 0.71 8.41
N PRO A 119 17.39 1.21 8.99
CA PRO A 119 16.22 0.40 9.32
C PRO A 119 15.68 -0.42 8.17
N ALA A 120 15.64 0.19 6.98
CA ALA A 120 15.14 -0.44 5.78
C ALA A 120 15.96 -1.70 5.48
N MET A 121 17.28 -1.59 5.51
CA MET A 121 18.19 -2.72 5.29
C MET A 121 18.12 -3.74 6.43
N GLN A 122 18.11 -3.33 7.70
CA GLN A 122 18.03 -4.26 8.83
C GLN A 122 16.73 -5.09 8.84
N ARG A 123 15.59 -4.48 8.48
CA ARG A 123 14.32 -5.21 8.35
C ARG A 123 14.34 -6.18 7.17
N ALA A 124 14.84 -5.75 6.02
CA ALA A 124 15.02 -6.60 4.85
C ALA A 124 15.91 -7.81 5.13
N GLN A 125 17.00 -7.60 5.89
CA GLN A 125 17.86 -8.67 6.39
C GLN A 125 17.09 -9.63 7.29
N ALA A 126 16.37 -9.11 8.29
CA ALA A 126 15.61 -9.94 9.23
C ALA A 126 14.54 -10.78 8.53
N PHE A 127 13.81 -10.18 7.58
CA PHE A 127 12.87 -10.90 6.72
C PHE A 127 13.58 -11.99 5.93
N THR A 128 14.67 -11.65 5.23
CA THR A 128 15.42 -12.59 4.39
C THR A 128 15.88 -13.80 5.20
N LEU A 129 16.45 -13.59 6.39
CA LEU A 129 16.87 -14.68 7.29
C LEU A 129 15.69 -15.54 7.77
N THR A 130 14.53 -14.93 8.04
CA THR A 130 13.30 -15.63 8.44
C THR A 130 12.72 -16.46 7.29
N ALA A 131 12.81 -15.95 6.06
CA ALA A 131 12.38 -16.64 4.83
C ALA A 131 13.36 -17.75 4.36
N GLY A 132 14.39 -18.06 5.15
CA GLY A 132 15.37 -19.12 4.88
C GLY A 132 16.69 -18.65 4.28
N GLY A 133 16.87 -17.33 4.16
CA GLY A 133 18.10 -16.68 3.69
C GLY A 133 18.33 -16.83 2.18
N VAL A 134 19.50 -16.35 1.75
CA VAL A 134 19.97 -16.43 0.35
C VAL A 134 19.94 -17.86 -0.19
N ALA A 135 20.04 -18.88 0.66
CA ALA A 135 19.96 -20.28 0.27
C ALA A 135 18.62 -20.69 -0.39
N ARG A 136 17.54 -19.92 -0.17
CA ARG A 136 16.19 -20.21 -0.65
C ARG A 136 15.77 -19.38 -1.87
N VAL A 137 16.66 -18.56 -2.42
CA VAL A 137 16.35 -17.75 -3.61
C VAL A 137 16.25 -18.60 -4.88
N ARG A 138 15.48 -18.08 -5.85
CA ARG A 138 15.28 -18.67 -7.18
C ARG A 138 16.57 -18.74 -8.01
N VAL A 139 16.60 -19.59 -9.01
CA VAL A 139 17.77 -19.87 -9.86
C VAL A 139 18.29 -18.61 -10.56
N PHE A 140 17.41 -17.74 -11.05
CA PHE A 140 17.82 -16.45 -11.64
C PHE A 140 18.63 -15.59 -10.67
N THR A 141 18.13 -15.43 -9.43
CA THR A 141 18.84 -14.70 -8.38
C THR A 141 20.18 -15.36 -8.05
N ARG A 142 20.24 -16.71 -8.01
CA ARG A 142 21.52 -17.42 -7.80
C ARG A 142 22.54 -17.11 -8.89
N ILE A 143 22.11 -17.05 -10.15
CA ILE A 143 22.98 -16.71 -11.29
C ILE A 143 23.54 -15.30 -11.10
N PHE A 144 22.70 -14.29 -10.82
CA PHE A 144 23.17 -12.92 -10.63
C PHE A 144 24.08 -12.77 -9.43
N LEU A 145 23.75 -13.37 -8.28
CA LEU A 145 24.63 -13.38 -7.11
C LEU A 145 25.96 -14.10 -7.40
N ALA A 146 25.94 -15.18 -8.19
CA ALA A 146 27.16 -15.88 -8.60
C ALA A 146 28.05 -15.04 -9.52
N THR A 147 27.47 -14.14 -10.34
CA THR A 147 28.27 -13.19 -11.13
C THR A 147 29.10 -12.23 -10.29
N PHE A 148 28.74 -12.00 -9.01
CA PHE A 148 29.52 -11.18 -8.06
C PHE A 148 30.35 -12.01 -7.08
N GLY A 149 30.35 -13.34 -7.19
CA GLY A 149 31.00 -14.23 -6.22
C GLY A 149 30.25 -14.41 -4.90
N LEU A 150 29.02 -13.88 -4.79
CA LEU A 150 28.20 -13.95 -3.57
C LEU A 150 27.43 -15.27 -3.43
N PHE A 151 27.40 -16.08 -4.49
CA PHE A 151 26.81 -17.41 -4.54
C PHE A 151 27.70 -18.36 -5.36
N PRO A 152 27.91 -19.62 -4.94
CA PRO A 152 28.77 -20.52 -5.68
C PRO A 152 28.15 -20.99 -7.00
N TRP A 153 28.88 -20.87 -8.11
CA TRP A 153 28.49 -21.37 -9.44
C TRP A 153 28.20 -22.87 -9.50
N ASP A 154 28.70 -23.65 -8.54
CA ASP A 154 28.43 -25.08 -8.42
C ASP A 154 27.07 -25.39 -7.79
N ALA A 155 26.41 -24.40 -7.19
CA ALA A 155 25.05 -24.47 -6.66
C ALA A 155 24.01 -23.86 -7.62
N VAL A 156 24.36 -23.72 -8.91
CA VAL A 156 23.51 -23.31 -10.02
C VAL A 156 23.34 -24.50 -10.99
N PRO A 157 22.11 -24.80 -11.47
CA PRO A 157 21.87 -25.84 -12.47
C PRO A 157 22.77 -25.72 -13.71
N GLN A 158 23.10 -26.85 -14.34
CA GLN A 158 23.89 -26.85 -15.57
C GLN A 158 23.08 -26.37 -16.77
N LEU A 159 23.57 -25.32 -17.41
CA LEU A 159 23.08 -24.79 -18.69
C LEU A 159 24.20 -24.86 -19.74
N PRO A 160 24.41 -26.01 -20.42
CA PRO A 160 25.46 -26.17 -21.39
C PRO A 160 25.15 -25.43 -22.69
N VAL A 161 26.12 -24.66 -23.19
CA VAL A 161 25.97 -23.87 -24.44
C VAL A 161 25.70 -24.73 -25.67
N GLU A 162 26.05 -26.01 -25.63
CA GLU A 162 25.73 -27.00 -26.66
C GLU A 162 24.22 -27.17 -26.90
N LEU A 163 23.35 -26.73 -25.97
CA LEU A 163 21.89 -26.71 -26.16
C LEU A 163 21.48 -25.96 -27.45
N ILE A 164 22.24 -24.93 -27.85
CA ILE A 164 22.00 -24.16 -29.09
C ILE A 164 22.13 -25.01 -30.36
N LEU A 165 22.83 -26.15 -30.28
CA LEU A 165 23.09 -27.01 -31.43
C LEU A 165 21.99 -28.06 -31.65
N LEU A 166 21.06 -28.22 -30.70
CA LEU A 166 19.99 -29.19 -30.83
C LEU A 166 18.99 -28.73 -31.91
N PRO A 167 18.70 -29.56 -32.93
CA PRO A 167 17.80 -29.18 -34.00
C PRO A 167 16.35 -29.05 -33.48
N SER A 168 15.52 -28.29 -34.18
CA SER A 168 14.10 -28.11 -33.83
C SER A 168 13.28 -29.40 -33.83
N SER A 169 13.76 -30.47 -34.48
CA SER A 169 13.15 -31.80 -34.42
C SER A 169 13.40 -32.55 -33.10
N CYS A 170 14.30 -32.07 -32.25
CA CYS A 170 14.60 -32.68 -30.95
C CYS A 170 13.54 -32.26 -29.91
N PRO A 171 13.04 -33.16 -29.04
CA PRO A 171 12.04 -32.81 -28.03
C PRO A 171 12.52 -31.79 -26.98
N ILE A 172 13.83 -31.61 -26.84
CA ILE A 172 14.45 -30.57 -26.03
C ILE A 172 15.33 -29.74 -26.97
N ASN A 173 14.91 -28.52 -27.27
CA ASN A 173 15.69 -27.55 -28.02
C ASN A 173 15.25 -26.12 -27.63
N ILE A 174 15.96 -25.09 -28.10
CA ILE A 174 15.64 -23.71 -27.71
C ILE A 174 14.28 -23.23 -28.25
N TYR A 175 13.81 -23.78 -29.37
CA TYR A 175 12.53 -23.41 -30.00
C TYR A 175 11.32 -24.10 -29.37
N THR A 176 11.52 -25.13 -28.53
CA THR A 176 10.44 -25.67 -27.68
C THR A 176 10.24 -24.87 -26.40
N LEU A 177 11.08 -23.86 -26.14
CA LEU A 177 10.90 -22.91 -25.04
C LEU A 177 10.09 -21.71 -25.54
N ALA A 178 9.27 -21.12 -24.70
CA ALA A 178 8.53 -19.90 -25.01
C ALA A 178 9.47 -18.78 -25.47
N SER A 179 8.98 -17.84 -26.28
CA SER A 179 9.76 -16.71 -26.83
C SER A 179 10.57 -15.97 -25.77
N TRP A 180 9.92 -15.58 -24.66
CA TRP A 180 10.55 -14.87 -23.53
C TRP A 180 11.66 -15.70 -22.86
N ALA A 181 11.41 -17.00 -22.68
CA ALA A 181 12.36 -17.92 -22.07
C ALA A 181 13.55 -18.19 -23.01
N ARG A 182 13.29 -18.37 -24.31
CA ARG A 182 14.31 -18.60 -25.35
C ARG A 182 15.25 -17.42 -25.49
N GLY A 183 14.70 -16.21 -25.61
CA GLY A 183 15.47 -14.97 -25.69
C GLY A 183 16.37 -14.75 -24.47
N THR A 184 15.94 -15.22 -23.29
CA THR A 184 16.71 -15.13 -22.05
C THR A 184 17.75 -16.25 -21.92
N ILE A 185 17.38 -17.49 -22.27
CA ILE A 185 18.26 -18.66 -22.09
C ILE A 185 19.44 -18.62 -23.04
N ALA A 186 19.26 -18.24 -24.31
CA ALA A 186 20.34 -18.20 -25.29
C ALA A 186 21.58 -17.40 -24.83
N PRO A 187 21.46 -16.17 -24.28
CA PRO A 187 22.58 -15.47 -23.65
C PRO A 187 23.01 -16.04 -22.30
N LEU A 188 22.08 -16.57 -21.47
CA LEU A 188 22.45 -17.25 -20.22
C LEU A 188 23.37 -18.46 -20.45
N LEU A 189 23.23 -19.17 -21.58
CA LEU A 189 24.16 -20.25 -21.95
C LEU A 189 25.61 -19.77 -22.02
N ILE A 190 25.85 -18.54 -22.48
CA ILE A 190 27.18 -17.91 -22.53
C ILE A 190 27.61 -17.51 -21.12
N ILE A 191 26.73 -16.87 -20.35
CA ILE A 191 27.03 -16.46 -18.97
C ILE A 191 27.42 -17.67 -18.11
N CYS A 192 26.63 -18.76 -18.15
CA CYS A 192 26.92 -20.01 -17.44
C CYS A 192 28.13 -20.77 -18.00
N HIS A 193 28.53 -20.52 -19.25
CA HIS A 193 29.79 -21.04 -19.78
C HIS A 193 30.98 -20.36 -19.11
N HIS A 194 31.00 -19.03 -19.09
CA HIS A 194 32.11 -18.23 -18.56
C HIS A 194 32.17 -18.22 -17.04
N ARG A 195 31.03 -18.33 -16.35
CA ARG A 195 30.93 -18.24 -14.89
C ARG A 195 31.70 -17.01 -14.34
N PRO A 196 31.40 -15.79 -14.83
CA PRO A 196 32.16 -14.61 -14.44
C PRO A 196 32.06 -14.32 -12.95
N VAL A 197 33.06 -13.62 -12.43
CA VAL A 197 33.07 -13.07 -11.07
C VAL A 197 33.57 -11.62 -11.13
N TYR A 198 32.62 -10.67 -11.10
CA TYR A 198 32.86 -9.25 -10.92
C TYR A 198 33.03 -9.00 -9.43
N ALA A 199 34.28 -9.07 -8.96
CA ALA A 199 34.58 -9.24 -7.55
C ALA A 199 33.99 -8.12 -6.65
N LEU A 200 33.19 -8.53 -5.69
CA LEU A 200 32.86 -7.79 -4.47
C LEU A 200 33.60 -8.44 -3.29
N PRO A 201 33.67 -7.81 -2.09
CA PRO A 201 34.18 -8.48 -0.90
C PRO A 201 33.48 -9.83 -0.65
N ASP A 202 34.23 -10.85 -0.22
CA ASP A 202 33.70 -12.23 -0.06
C ASP A 202 32.55 -12.31 0.96
N ASP A 203 32.53 -11.39 1.92
CA ASP A 203 31.55 -11.24 3.00
C ASP A 203 30.43 -10.23 2.67
N TYR A 204 30.39 -9.70 1.44
CA TYR A 204 29.51 -8.59 1.07
C TYR A 204 28.00 -8.91 1.11
N LEU A 205 27.61 -10.17 1.30
CA LEU A 205 26.19 -10.52 1.52
C LEU A 205 26.03 -11.59 2.62
N ASP A 206 27.08 -11.84 3.40
CA ASP A 206 27.11 -12.90 4.43
C ASP A 206 26.02 -12.70 5.48
N GLU A 207 25.64 -11.46 5.71
CA GLU A 207 24.62 -11.06 6.66
C GLU A 207 23.20 -11.54 6.28
N LEU A 208 22.97 -11.94 5.02
CA LEU A 208 21.72 -12.53 4.54
C LEU A 208 21.73 -14.08 4.52
N TRP A 209 22.88 -14.71 4.82
CA TRP A 209 23.01 -16.15 4.89
C TRP A 209 22.71 -16.67 6.30
N GLN A 210 21.88 -17.72 6.41
CA GLN A 210 21.71 -18.43 7.68
C GLN A 210 22.99 -19.17 8.11
N ASN A 211 23.78 -19.64 7.13
CA ASN A 211 25.07 -20.26 7.36
C ASN A 211 26.09 -19.75 6.32
N PRO A 212 26.77 -18.61 6.58
CA PRO A 212 27.75 -18.05 5.65
C PRO A 212 28.99 -18.95 5.45
N THR A 213 29.25 -19.89 6.35
CA THR A 213 30.39 -20.83 6.23
C THR A 213 30.15 -21.96 5.23
N ASN A 214 28.89 -22.24 4.89
CA ASN A 214 28.53 -23.25 3.89
C ASN A 214 27.46 -22.72 2.93
N LYS A 215 27.93 -22.07 1.86
CA LYS A 215 27.08 -21.49 0.80
C LYS A 215 26.69 -22.49 -0.28
N ASN A 216 27.22 -23.72 -0.27
CA ASN A 216 26.94 -24.72 -1.30
C ASN A 216 25.64 -25.48 -0.98
N VAL A 217 24.52 -24.94 -1.47
CA VAL A 217 23.17 -25.43 -1.18
C VAL A 217 22.51 -26.07 -2.40
N PRO A 218 21.64 -27.08 -2.22
CA PRO A 218 20.91 -27.68 -3.35
C PRO A 218 19.97 -26.66 -4.02
N TYR A 219 19.75 -26.83 -5.33
CA TYR A 219 18.82 -26.01 -6.14
C TYR A 219 17.53 -26.75 -6.53
N GLY A 220 17.49 -28.07 -6.39
CA GLY A 220 16.31 -28.87 -6.75
C GLY A 220 15.87 -29.82 -5.64
N SER A 221 14.68 -30.39 -5.80
CA SER A 221 14.13 -31.42 -4.92
C SER A 221 15.07 -32.62 -4.82
N SER A 222 15.03 -33.29 -3.67
CA SER A 222 15.83 -34.50 -3.49
C SER A 222 15.30 -35.64 -4.38
N ILE A 223 16.17 -36.58 -4.76
CA ILE A 223 15.75 -37.79 -5.52
C ILE A 223 14.63 -38.54 -4.78
N TRP A 224 14.71 -38.62 -3.45
CA TRP A 224 13.70 -39.30 -2.63
C TRP A 224 12.34 -38.60 -2.69
N GLU A 225 12.33 -37.28 -2.67
CA GLU A 225 11.11 -36.47 -2.79
C GLU A 225 10.47 -36.66 -4.17
N LEU A 226 11.26 -36.55 -5.25
CA LEU A 226 10.77 -36.77 -6.61
C LEU A 226 10.23 -38.20 -6.82
N LEU A 227 10.89 -39.22 -6.25
CA LEU A 227 10.38 -40.60 -6.25
C LEU A 227 9.06 -40.72 -5.48
N SER A 228 8.94 -40.06 -4.33
CA SER A 228 7.72 -40.08 -3.51
C SER A 228 6.53 -39.44 -4.23
N GLN A 229 6.78 -38.37 -4.99
CA GLN A 229 5.78 -37.67 -5.80
C GLN A 229 5.52 -38.34 -7.17
N ARG A 230 6.29 -39.40 -7.50
CA ARG A 230 6.26 -40.07 -8.81
C ARG A 230 6.54 -39.12 -9.99
N ASP A 231 7.35 -38.09 -9.77
CA ASP A 231 7.75 -37.12 -10.80
C ASP A 231 8.89 -37.69 -11.67
N ILE A 232 8.51 -38.52 -12.65
CA ILE A 232 9.45 -39.17 -13.56
C ILE A 232 10.26 -38.16 -14.40
N PRO A 233 9.65 -37.13 -15.01
CA PRO A 233 10.41 -36.10 -15.73
C PRO A 233 11.41 -35.37 -14.81
N GLY A 234 11.00 -34.98 -13.61
CA GLY A 234 11.89 -34.33 -12.64
C GLY A 234 13.08 -35.21 -12.24
N LEU A 235 12.87 -36.52 -12.05
CA LEU A 235 13.95 -37.48 -11.80
C LEU A 235 14.92 -37.57 -12.97
N ALA A 236 14.40 -37.66 -14.19
CA ALA A 236 15.21 -37.74 -15.40
C ALA A 236 16.08 -36.49 -15.56
N PHE A 237 15.50 -35.29 -15.43
CA PHE A 237 16.26 -34.05 -15.53
C PHE A 237 17.27 -33.87 -14.40
N THR A 238 16.94 -34.26 -13.18
CA THR A 238 17.88 -34.23 -12.05
C THR A 238 19.07 -35.18 -12.30
N ALA A 239 18.82 -36.37 -12.88
CA ALA A 239 19.89 -37.29 -13.24
C ALA A 239 20.77 -36.75 -14.37
N VAL A 240 20.16 -36.18 -15.41
CA VAL A 240 20.88 -35.54 -16.53
C VAL A 240 21.74 -34.38 -16.04
N ASP A 241 21.19 -33.50 -15.20
CA ASP A 241 21.90 -32.35 -14.64
C ASP A 241 23.10 -32.77 -13.76
N ARG A 242 22.93 -33.81 -12.93
CA ARG A 242 24.05 -34.41 -12.16
C ARG A 242 25.11 -35.04 -13.06
N LEU A 243 24.71 -35.73 -14.12
CA LEU A 243 25.64 -36.30 -15.09
C LEU A 243 26.41 -35.18 -15.81
N LEU A 244 25.72 -34.13 -16.25
CA LEU A 244 26.35 -32.95 -16.83
C LEU A 244 27.34 -32.33 -15.84
N TYR A 245 26.98 -32.16 -14.57
CA TYR A 245 27.89 -31.67 -13.54
C TYR A 245 29.15 -32.54 -13.40
N GLN A 246 28.99 -33.86 -13.31
CA GLN A 246 30.13 -34.81 -13.24
C GLN A 246 31.03 -34.77 -14.48
N LEU A 247 30.46 -34.48 -15.65
CA LEU A 247 31.19 -34.30 -16.91
C LEU A 247 31.74 -32.87 -17.09
N GLY A 248 31.75 -32.04 -16.04
CA GLY A 248 32.22 -30.65 -16.10
C GLY A 248 31.34 -29.76 -16.98
N GLY A 249 30.07 -30.12 -17.16
CA GLY A 249 29.10 -29.46 -18.03
C GLY A 249 29.45 -29.56 -19.51
N LEU A 250 30.19 -30.61 -19.94
CA LEU A 250 30.75 -30.80 -21.29
C LEU A 250 31.87 -29.81 -21.68
N ARG A 251 32.39 -29.02 -20.74
CA ARG A 251 33.46 -28.02 -21.00
C ARG A 251 34.77 -28.65 -21.48
N SER A 252 34.97 -29.95 -21.24
CA SER A 252 36.15 -30.71 -21.66
C SER A 252 36.20 -31.03 -23.16
N ILE A 253 35.19 -30.68 -23.96
CA ILE A 253 35.14 -30.88 -25.42
C ILE A 253 35.33 -29.53 -26.15
N PRO A 254 36.57 -29.02 -26.29
CA PRO A 254 36.84 -27.62 -26.64
C PRO A 254 36.32 -27.20 -28.03
N LEU A 255 36.44 -28.05 -29.06
CA LEU A 255 36.03 -27.69 -30.42
C LEU A 255 34.50 -27.54 -30.54
N LEU A 256 33.74 -28.48 -29.97
CA LEU A 256 32.29 -28.42 -29.92
C LEU A 256 31.82 -27.20 -29.12
N ARG A 257 32.43 -26.98 -27.96
CA ARG A 257 32.16 -25.84 -27.07
C ARG A 257 32.36 -24.50 -27.79
N SER A 258 33.51 -24.31 -28.43
CA SER A 258 33.80 -23.07 -29.16
C SER A 258 32.86 -22.87 -30.35
N TYR A 259 32.46 -23.94 -31.04
CA TYR A 259 31.47 -23.86 -32.11
C TYR A 259 30.08 -23.46 -31.58
N ALA A 260 29.61 -24.10 -30.51
CA ALA A 260 28.36 -23.78 -29.85
C ALA A 260 28.29 -22.33 -29.39
N ARG A 261 29.36 -21.81 -28.74
CA ARG A 261 29.45 -20.39 -28.34
C ARG A 261 29.27 -19.44 -29.53
N ARG A 262 29.94 -19.70 -30.64
CA ARG A 262 29.79 -18.89 -31.86
C ARG A 262 28.38 -18.95 -32.41
N GLN A 263 27.70 -20.11 -32.35
CA GLN A 263 26.29 -20.21 -32.76
C GLN A 263 25.36 -19.44 -31.83
N CYS A 264 25.59 -19.47 -30.51
CA CYS A 264 24.85 -18.64 -29.54
C CYS A 264 25.00 -17.14 -29.87
N ILE A 265 26.23 -16.65 -30.02
CA ILE A 265 26.46 -15.22 -30.33
C ILE A 265 25.88 -14.82 -31.67
N LYS A 266 26.01 -15.68 -32.69
CA LYS A 266 25.35 -15.46 -33.97
C LYS A 266 23.82 -15.37 -33.81
N TRP A 267 23.22 -16.30 -33.06
CA TRP A 267 21.79 -16.32 -32.80
C TRP A 267 21.29 -15.04 -32.11
N ILE A 268 22.05 -14.55 -31.12
CA ILE A 268 21.75 -13.30 -30.39
C ILE A 268 21.87 -12.08 -31.31
N LEU A 269 22.94 -11.98 -32.11
CA LEU A 269 23.14 -10.87 -33.06
C LEU A 269 22.05 -10.79 -34.12
N GLU A 270 21.60 -11.92 -34.67
CA GLU A 270 20.54 -11.96 -35.69
C GLU A 270 19.19 -11.46 -35.15
N ARG A 271 19.02 -11.50 -33.82
CA ARG A 271 17.79 -11.15 -33.10
C ARG A 271 17.83 -9.80 -32.40
N GLN A 272 18.94 -9.08 -32.50
CA GLN A 272 18.96 -7.70 -32.06
C GLN A 272 18.18 -6.83 -33.05
N GLU A 273 17.32 -5.98 -32.53
CA GLU A 273 16.66 -4.96 -33.34
C GLU A 273 17.60 -3.79 -33.68
N PRO A 274 17.32 -3.01 -34.73
CA PRO A 274 18.13 -1.85 -35.09
C PRO A 274 18.29 -0.83 -33.94
N THR A 275 17.30 -0.74 -33.06
CA THR A 275 17.29 0.10 -31.86
C THR A 275 18.10 -0.47 -30.70
N GLY A 276 18.42 -1.77 -30.75
CA GLY A 276 19.22 -2.47 -29.75
C GLY A 276 18.45 -3.52 -28.95
N ASP A 277 17.13 -3.55 -29.06
CA ASP A 277 16.22 -4.40 -28.29
C ASP A 277 16.38 -5.89 -28.62
N TRP A 278 16.03 -6.73 -27.64
CA TRP A 278 15.82 -8.17 -27.83
C TRP A 278 14.48 -8.55 -27.23
N ALA A 279 13.60 -9.08 -28.08
CA ALA A 279 12.27 -9.57 -27.69
C ALA A 279 11.36 -8.55 -26.99
N GLY A 280 11.70 -7.25 -26.99
CA GLY A 280 10.90 -6.21 -26.34
C GLY A 280 10.83 -6.29 -24.81
N ILE A 281 11.67 -7.11 -24.17
CA ILE A 281 11.61 -7.35 -22.71
C ILE A 281 12.97 -7.29 -22.04
N PHE A 282 13.00 -6.88 -20.78
CA PHE A 282 14.24 -6.65 -20.03
C PHE A 282 15.18 -7.87 -19.93
N PRO A 283 14.75 -9.09 -19.56
CA PRO A 283 15.69 -10.17 -19.26
C PRO A 283 16.58 -10.60 -20.44
N PRO A 284 16.07 -10.78 -21.68
CA PRO A 284 16.88 -10.98 -22.89
C PRO A 284 17.85 -9.85 -23.17
N MET A 285 17.44 -8.59 -23.03
CA MET A 285 18.32 -7.43 -23.26
C MET A 285 19.48 -7.42 -22.27
N HIS A 286 19.14 -7.53 -20.99
CA HIS A 286 20.09 -7.59 -19.89
C HIS A 286 21.11 -8.73 -20.07
N ALA A 287 20.64 -9.95 -20.33
CA ALA A 287 21.51 -11.11 -20.49
C ALA A 287 22.37 -11.03 -21.78
N SER A 288 21.83 -10.49 -22.87
CA SER A 288 22.56 -10.34 -24.14
C SER A 288 23.74 -9.39 -24.02
N VAL A 289 23.56 -8.26 -23.32
CA VAL A 289 24.64 -7.31 -23.02
C VAL A 289 25.78 -8.01 -22.26
N TYR A 290 25.45 -8.78 -21.21
CA TYR A 290 26.45 -9.59 -20.49
C TYR A 290 27.16 -10.58 -21.41
N ALA A 291 26.41 -11.32 -22.23
CA ALA A 291 26.96 -12.33 -23.12
C ALA A 291 27.97 -11.74 -24.12
N PHE A 292 27.70 -10.57 -24.67
CA PHE A 292 28.64 -9.89 -25.58
C PHE A 292 29.93 -9.48 -24.90
N VAL A 293 29.84 -8.84 -23.72
CA VAL A 293 31.04 -8.41 -22.98
C VAL A 293 31.91 -9.61 -22.61
N LEU A 294 31.30 -10.72 -22.18
CA LEU A 294 32.02 -11.96 -21.87
C LEU A 294 32.66 -12.63 -23.10
N GLU A 295 32.14 -12.35 -24.30
CA GLU A 295 32.70 -12.81 -25.56
C GLU A 295 33.70 -11.79 -26.18
N GLY A 296 34.05 -10.74 -25.43
CA GLY A 296 35.13 -9.81 -25.76
C GLY A 296 34.69 -8.56 -26.53
N TYR A 297 33.39 -8.30 -26.67
CA TYR A 297 32.90 -7.04 -27.21
C TYR A 297 33.14 -5.90 -26.22
N LYS A 298 33.45 -4.71 -26.74
CA LYS A 298 33.65 -3.49 -25.95
C LYS A 298 32.33 -2.77 -25.71
N LEU A 299 32.28 -1.93 -24.68
CA LEU A 299 31.09 -1.13 -24.37
C LEU A 299 30.66 -0.21 -25.52
N ASP A 300 31.63 0.30 -26.30
CA ASP A 300 31.37 1.16 -27.46
C ASP A 300 30.97 0.38 -28.73
N ASP A 301 31.13 -0.95 -28.74
CA ASP A 301 30.73 -1.76 -29.89
C ASP A 301 29.21 -1.68 -30.07
N PRO A 302 28.70 -1.51 -31.31
CA PRO A 302 27.28 -1.23 -31.54
C PRO A 302 26.31 -2.19 -30.84
N PRO A 303 26.51 -3.53 -30.83
CA PRO A 303 25.59 -4.44 -30.16
C PRO A 303 25.44 -4.17 -28.66
N VAL A 304 26.53 -3.82 -27.97
CA VAL A 304 26.55 -3.56 -26.52
C VAL A 304 25.96 -2.19 -26.22
N ARG A 305 26.44 -1.14 -26.92
CA ARG A 305 25.99 0.24 -26.71
C ARG A 305 24.50 0.39 -27.00
N LEU A 306 24.01 -0.19 -28.09
CA LEU A 306 22.58 -0.15 -28.44
C LEU A 306 21.75 -0.98 -27.46
N GLY A 307 22.26 -2.13 -27.00
CA GLY A 307 21.58 -2.94 -25.98
C GLY A 307 21.37 -2.20 -24.65
N ILE A 308 22.38 -1.47 -24.18
CA ILE A 308 22.26 -0.61 -22.98
C ILE A 308 21.25 0.51 -23.23
N GLN A 309 21.30 1.15 -24.41
CA GLN A 309 20.34 2.19 -24.77
C GLN A 309 18.90 1.67 -24.82
N ALA A 310 18.67 0.46 -25.32
CA ALA A 310 17.35 -0.17 -25.35
C ALA A 310 16.78 -0.38 -23.94
N ILE A 311 17.61 -0.82 -22.98
CA ILE A 311 17.21 -0.93 -21.57
C ILE A 311 16.86 0.46 -21.00
N GLU A 312 17.65 1.50 -21.28
CA GLU A 312 17.36 2.87 -20.83
C GLU A 312 16.09 3.45 -21.47
N ASN A 313 15.72 3.02 -22.68
CA ASN A 313 14.45 3.43 -23.30
C ASN A 313 13.23 2.92 -22.52
N PHE A 314 13.40 1.92 -21.64
CA PHE A 314 12.35 1.40 -20.76
C PHE A 314 12.31 2.13 -19.41
N ALA A 315 13.18 3.11 -19.19
CA ALA A 315 13.19 3.90 -17.96
C ALA A 315 11.90 4.72 -17.81
N TRP A 316 11.36 4.70 -16.60
CA TRP A 316 10.29 5.57 -16.14
C TRP A 316 10.79 6.39 -14.96
N GLU A 317 10.49 7.69 -14.94
CA GLU A 317 10.92 8.59 -13.88
C GLU A 317 9.78 9.53 -13.47
N ASP A 318 9.52 9.58 -12.17
CA ASP A 318 8.55 10.47 -11.55
C ASP A 318 8.99 10.86 -10.12
N GLU A 319 8.07 11.39 -9.31
CA GLU A 319 8.35 11.82 -7.94
C GLU A 319 8.87 10.68 -7.04
N GLN A 320 8.49 9.43 -7.32
CA GLN A 320 8.92 8.24 -6.57
C GLN A 320 10.32 7.76 -6.96
N GLY A 321 10.87 8.25 -8.07
CA GLY A 321 12.23 7.96 -8.53
C GLY A 321 12.28 7.36 -9.93
N LYS A 322 13.48 6.89 -10.31
CA LYS A 322 13.75 6.27 -11.60
C LYS A 322 13.69 4.75 -11.47
N ARG A 323 13.07 4.08 -12.44
CA ARG A 323 12.91 2.64 -12.50
C ARG A 323 12.91 2.15 -13.94
N ILE A 324 13.26 0.89 -14.14
CA ILE A 324 13.23 0.25 -15.45
C ILE A 324 11.98 -0.63 -15.52
N GLN A 325 11.18 -0.43 -16.57
CA GLN A 325 10.00 -1.25 -16.84
C GLN A 325 10.44 -2.63 -17.37
N PRO A 326 9.68 -3.71 -17.10
CA PRO A 326 9.99 -5.03 -17.65
C PRO A 326 9.78 -5.11 -19.17
N CYS A 327 8.87 -4.28 -19.69
CA CYS A 327 8.41 -4.17 -21.07
C CYS A 327 7.68 -2.82 -21.25
N VAL A 328 7.31 -2.45 -22.47
CA VAL A 328 6.50 -1.27 -22.79
C VAL A 328 5.33 -1.67 -23.70
N SER A 329 4.15 -1.10 -23.50
CA SER A 329 2.86 -1.57 -24.07
C SER A 329 2.20 -0.69 -25.15
N PRO A 330 2.94 0.06 -26.00
CA PRO A 330 2.34 1.09 -26.83
C PRO A 330 1.36 0.57 -27.89
N VAL A 331 1.62 -0.59 -28.49
CA VAL A 331 0.74 -1.14 -29.54
C VAL A 331 -0.55 -1.67 -28.93
N TRP A 332 -0.43 -2.42 -27.84
CA TRP A 332 -1.55 -2.93 -27.06
C TRP A 332 -2.45 -1.81 -26.52
N ASP A 333 -1.86 -0.83 -25.84
CA ASP A 333 -2.59 0.29 -25.24
C ASP A 333 -3.35 1.08 -26.31
N THR A 334 -2.72 1.30 -27.46
CA THR A 334 -3.32 2.03 -28.58
C THR A 334 -4.46 1.25 -29.22
N ALA A 335 -4.31 -0.07 -29.38
CA ALA A 335 -5.36 -0.94 -29.90
C ALA A 335 -6.58 -0.95 -28.98
N LEU A 336 -6.38 -1.19 -27.67
CA LEU A 336 -7.46 -1.23 -26.70
C LEU A 336 -8.14 0.14 -26.52
N MET A 337 -7.36 1.22 -26.47
CA MET A 337 -7.92 2.57 -26.38
C MET A 337 -8.74 2.92 -27.62
N SER A 338 -8.26 2.54 -28.81
CA SER A 338 -9.00 2.72 -30.06
C SER A 338 -10.31 1.94 -30.06
N ILE A 339 -10.32 0.69 -29.57
CA ILE A 339 -11.57 -0.10 -29.41
C ILE A 339 -12.52 0.62 -28.46
N GLY A 340 -12.05 1.04 -27.29
CA GLY A 340 -12.87 1.73 -26.28
C GLY A 340 -13.47 3.03 -26.78
N LEU A 341 -12.69 3.86 -27.50
CA LEU A 341 -13.16 5.10 -28.12
C LEU A 341 -14.16 4.87 -29.25
N CYS A 342 -13.99 3.80 -30.04
CA CYS A 342 -14.98 3.39 -31.05
C CYS A 342 -16.30 2.99 -30.38
N ASP A 343 -16.24 2.17 -29.32
CA ASP A 343 -17.42 1.70 -28.60
C ASP A 343 -18.10 2.84 -27.81
N ALA A 344 -17.34 3.86 -27.40
CA ALA A 344 -17.86 5.11 -26.84
C ALA A 344 -18.50 6.04 -27.89
N MET A 345 -18.43 5.71 -29.18
CA MET A 345 -18.88 6.55 -30.30
C MET A 345 -18.24 7.94 -30.31
N SER A 346 -16.94 8.02 -30.00
CA SER A 346 -16.19 9.29 -29.97
C SER A 346 -16.32 10.06 -31.29
N HIS A 347 -16.46 11.38 -31.19
CA HIS A 347 -16.53 12.28 -32.35
C HIS A 347 -15.16 12.72 -32.86
N ASP A 348 -14.08 12.44 -32.12
CA ASP A 348 -12.72 12.76 -32.54
C ASP A 348 -12.17 11.69 -33.49
N ARG A 349 -12.66 11.74 -34.74
CA ARG A 349 -12.21 10.85 -35.80
C ARG A 349 -10.76 11.08 -36.18
N GLN A 350 -10.24 12.29 -36.03
CA GLN A 350 -8.87 12.61 -36.42
C GLN A 350 -7.86 11.85 -35.57
N THR A 351 -8.02 11.87 -34.24
CA THR A 351 -7.13 11.14 -33.32
C THR A 351 -7.20 9.64 -33.55
N LEU A 352 -8.41 9.10 -33.79
CA LEU A 352 -8.59 7.69 -34.15
C LEU A 352 -7.93 7.32 -35.49
N ASP A 353 -8.09 8.15 -36.54
CA ASP A 353 -7.44 7.95 -37.84
C ASP A 353 -5.91 7.92 -37.69
N GLN A 354 -5.36 8.81 -36.85
CA GLN A 354 -3.93 8.86 -36.53
C GLN A 354 -3.48 7.59 -35.78
N ALA A 355 -4.19 7.18 -34.74
CA ALA A 355 -3.90 5.97 -33.97
C ALA A 355 -3.91 4.71 -34.84
N ILE A 356 -4.95 4.53 -35.66
CA ILE A 356 -5.05 3.39 -36.59
C ILE A 356 -3.94 3.42 -37.64
N THR A 357 -3.58 4.60 -38.15
CA THR A 357 -2.44 4.74 -39.07
C THR A 357 -1.12 4.39 -38.38
N TRP A 358 -0.93 4.85 -37.15
CA TRP A 358 0.26 4.58 -36.34
C TRP A 358 0.43 3.08 -36.07
N ILE A 359 -0.66 2.37 -35.76
CA ILE A 359 -0.67 0.91 -35.59
C ILE A 359 -0.31 0.21 -36.90
N ARG A 360 -0.98 0.56 -38.02
CA ARG A 360 -0.74 -0.07 -39.33
C ARG A 360 0.72 0.02 -39.78
N ASN A 361 1.38 1.13 -39.49
CA ASN A 361 2.79 1.35 -39.83
C ASN A 361 3.76 0.42 -39.07
N ARG A 362 3.27 -0.32 -38.06
CA ARG A 362 4.04 -1.29 -37.27
C ARG A 362 3.73 -2.74 -37.60
N GLN A 363 2.92 -2.98 -38.64
CA GLN A 363 2.63 -4.35 -39.07
C GLN A 363 3.90 -5.03 -39.60
N LEU A 364 4.16 -6.25 -39.11
CA LEU A 364 5.32 -7.02 -39.49
C LEU A 364 4.98 -7.86 -40.74
N LEU A 365 5.44 -7.38 -41.89
CA LEU A 365 5.20 -7.99 -43.21
C LEU A 365 6.45 -8.65 -43.81
N GLU A 366 7.59 -8.55 -43.14
CA GLU A 366 8.80 -9.26 -43.54
C GLU A 366 8.77 -10.69 -43.00
N PRO A 367 9.29 -11.70 -43.74
CA PRO A 367 9.37 -13.07 -43.27
C PRO A 367 10.51 -13.20 -42.25
N ARG A 368 10.40 -12.52 -41.12
CA ARG A 368 11.31 -12.54 -39.97
C ARG A 368 10.54 -13.09 -38.76
N GLY A 369 11.29 -13.62 -37.79
CA GLY A 369 10.73 -14.15 -36.56
C GLY A 369 10.85 -15.65 -36.38
N ASP A 370 10.79 -16.01 -35.12
CA ASP A 370 11.16 -17.32 -34.61
C ASP A 370 10.04 -18.36 -34.79
N TRP A 371 8.78 -17.92 -34.81
CA TRP A 371 7.60 -18.73 -35.14
C TRP A 371 7.73 -19.47 -36.49
N ARG A 372 8.54 -18.92 -37.40
CA ARG A 372 8.86 -19.51 -38.71
C ARG A 372 9.61 -20.84 -38.62
N VAL A 373 10.22 -21.15 -37.47
CA VAL A 373 10.91 -22.45 -37.29
C VAL A 373 9.94 -23.61 -37.44
N TYR A 374 8.71 -23.48 -36.91
CA TYR A 374 7.67 -24.50 -37.05
C TYR A 374 6.62 -24.16 -38.12
N ARG A 375 6.60 -22.91 -38.62
CA ARG A 375 5.73 -22.46 -39.72
C ARG A 375 6.52 -21.72 -40.82
N PRO A 376 7.50 -22.35 -41.50
CA PRO A 376 8.43 -21.65 -42.41
C PRO A 376 7.77 -21.08 -43.67
N GLN A 377 6.62 -21.63 -44.06
CA GLN A 377 5.84 -21.25 -45.24
C GLN A 377 4.68 -20.30 -44.92
N LEU A 378 4.44 -20.00 -43.65
CA LEU A 378 3.37 -19.08 -43.25
C LEU A 378 3.80 -17.65 -43.58
N ALA A 379 2.90 -16.92 -44.24
CA ALA A 379 3.11 -15.51 -44.57
C ALA A 379 3.09 -14.66 -43.28
N PRO A 380 4.00 -13.68 -43.14
CA PRO A 380 3.99 -12.74 -42.02
C PRO A 380 2.78 -11.80 -42.11
N GLY A 381 2.36 -11.28 -40.96
CA GLY A 381 1.25 -10.34 -40.87
C GLY A 381 0.88 -9.89 -39.45
N GLY A 382 1.61 -10.35 -38.44
CA GLY A 382 1.35 -10.03 -37.04
C GLY A 382 1.80 -8.63 -36.64
N PHE A 383 1.48 -8.30 -35.41
CA PHE A 383 1.92 -7.11 -34.68
C PHE A 383 2.53 -7.57 -33.35
N SER A 384 3.33 -6.70 -32.75
CA SER A 384 3.93 -6.95 -31.44
C SER A 384 3.39 -5.96 -30.42
N PHE A 385 3.44 -6.33 -29.16
CA PHE A 385 3.10 -5.50 -28.00
C PHE A 385 3.90 -4.18 -27.92
N GLU A 386 5.20 -4.23 -28.24
CA GLU A 386 6.16 -3.14 -28.04
C GLU A 386 6.32 -2.19 -29.26
N TYR A 387 7.20 -1.18 -29.13
CA TYR A 387 7.62 -0.37 -30.27
C TYR A 387 8.43 -1.17 -31.30
N GLU A 388 9.36 -2.01 -30.84
CA GLU A 388 10.38 -2.67 -31.66
C GLU A 388 10.52 -4.14 -31.25
N ASN A 389 9.93 -5.05 -32.02
CA ASN A 389 9.99 -6.49 -31.76
C ASN A 389 9.67 -7.33 -33.00
N SER A 390 10.44 -7.19 -34.06
CA SER A 390 10.17 -7.81 -35.36
C SER A 390 10.24 -9.35 -35.37
N HIS A 391 10.83 -9.96 -34.34
CA HIS A 391 10.96 -11.42 -34.24
C HIS A 391 9.82 -12.12 -33.52
N TYR A 392 9.09 -11.40 -32.67
CA TYR A 392 8.08 -11.96 -31.78
C TYR A 392 6.78 -11.15 -31.89
N PRO A 393 6.09 -11.15 -33.05
CA PRO A 393 4.69 -10.81 -33.08
C PRO A 393 3.89 -11.75 -32.18
N ASP A 394 2.84 -11.22 -31.56
CA ASP A 394 1.92 -11.98 -30.73
C ASP A 394 0.51 -11.96 -31.33
N VAL A 395 -0.23 -13.05 -31.12
CA VAL A 395 -1.54 -13.22 -31.75
C VAL A 395 -2.64 -12.39 -31.07
N ASP A 396 -2.46 -11.98 -29.81
CA ASP A 396 -3.48 -11.26 -29.05
C ASP A 396 -3.51 -9.79 -29.47
N ASP A 397 -2.36 -9.10 -29.53
CA ASP A 397 -2.21 -7.77 -30.13
C ASP A 397 -2.72 -7.78 -31.56
N THR A 398 -2.31 -8.78 -32.36
CA THR A 398 -2.76 -8.90 -33.75
C THR A 398 -4.29 -9.00 -33.84
N ALA A 399 -4.95 -9.75 -32.95
CA ALA A 399 -6.40 -9.86 -32.90
C ALA A 399 -7.09 -8.57 -32.40
N ALA A 400 -6.54 -7.93 -31.37
CA ALA A 400 -7.01 -6.65 -30.86
C ALA A 400 -6.92 -5.55 -31.93
N ILE A 401 -5.87 -5.56 -32.75
CA ILE A 401 -5.70 -4.61 -33.85
C ILE A 401 -6.70 -4.87 -34.98
N ILE A 402 -7.03 -6.13 -35.30
CA ILE A 402 -8.13 -6.43 -36.23
C ILE A 402 -9.43 -5.82 -35.70
N LEU A 403 -9.75 -6.01 -34.42
CA LEU A 403 -10.93 -5.42 -33.79
C LEU A 403 -10.91 -3.88 -33.88
N ALA A 404 -9.80 -3.25 -33.53
CA ALA A 404 -9.63 -1.79 -33.59
C ALA A 404 -9.86 -1.25 -35.01
N GLN A 405 -9.25 -1.87 -36.02
CA GLN A 405 -9.38 -1.46 -37.42
C GLN A 405 -10.80 -1.64 -37.96
N VAL A 406 -11.46 -2.77 -37.66
CA VAL A 406 -12.79 -3.08 -38.17
C VAL A 406 -13.87 -2.27 -37.46
N LYS A 407 -13.74 -2.04 -36.14
CA LYS A 407 -14.64 -1.16 -35.38
C LYS A 407 -14.52 0.30 -35.83
N HIS A 408 -13.31 0.75 -36.12
CA HIS A 408 -13.07 2.10 -36.64
C HIS A 408 -13.65 2.31 -38.06
N ASP A 409 -13.42 1.36 -38.97
CA ASP A 409 -14.02 1.35 -40.30
C ASP A 409 -14.26 -0.08 -40.78
N ALA A 410 -15.52 -0.48 -40.89
CA ALA A 410 -15.92 -1.82 -41.34
C ALA A 410 -15.35 -2.21 -42.71
N ARG A 411 -15.01 -1.24 -43.58
CA ARG A 411 -14.34 -1.52 -44.87
C ARG A 411 -12.93 -2.08 -44.70
N SER A 412 -12.30 -1.86 -43.54
CA SER A 412 -10.98 -2.40 -43.22
C SER A 412 -10.94 -3.92 -43.20
N ILE A 413 -12.07 -4.61 -43.13
CA ILE A 413 -12.14 -6.07 -43.23
C ILE A 413 -11.44 -6.62 -44.48
N ASN A 414 -11.52 -5.86 -45.59
CA ASN A 414 -10.91 -6.22 -46.87
C ASN A 414 -9.54 -5.55 -47.10
N SER A 415 -9.00 -4.86 -46.09
CA SER A 415 -7.69 -4.25 -46.20
C SER A 415 -6.59 -5.30 -46.17
N ASP A 416 -5.50 -5.06 -46.90
CA ASP A 416 -4.33 -5.94 -46.89
C ASP A 416 -3.80 -6.17 -45.47
N SER A 417 -3.89 -5.15 -44.61
CA SER A 417 -3.48 -5.23 -43.21
C SER A 417 -4.28 -6.28 -42.43
N VAL A 418 -5.61 -6.20 -42.44
CA VAL A 418 -6.49 -7.14 -41.72
C VAL A 418 -6.39 -8.54 -42.31
N ILE A 419 -6.32 -8.68 -43.64
CA ILE A 419 -6.19 -9.98 -44.30
C ILE A 419 -4.86 -10.65 -43.98
N ALA A 420 -3.74 -9.92 -43.98
CA ALA A 420 -2.43 -10.45 -43.59
C ALA A 420 -2.42 -10.88 -42.12
N ALA A 421 -2.97 -10.05 -41.22
CA ALA A 421 -3.10 -10.34 -39.79
C ALA A 421 -3.92 -11.61 -39.53
N ALA A 422 -5.11 -11.72 -40.15
CA ALA A 422 -5.97 -12.88 -40.00
C ALA A 422 -5.34 -14.15 -40.59
N THR A 423 -4.65 -14.03 -41.73
CA THR A 423 -3.92 -15.15 -42.35
C THR A 423 -2.79 -15.65 -41.47
N TRP A 424 -2.05 -14.73 -40.84
CA TRP A 424 -1.00 -15.07 -39.89
C TRP A 424 -1.57 -15.79 -38.65
N ILE A 425 -2.60 -15.23 -38.00
CA ILE A 425 -3.27 -15.86 -36.85
C ILE A 425 -3.78 -17.28 -37.19
N LEU A 426 -4.37 -17.47 -38.38
CA LEU A 426 -4.83 -18.79 -38.84
C LEU A 426 -3.71 -19.83 -38.88
N GLY A 427 -2.51 -19.43 -39.33
CA GLY A 427 -1.35 -20.31 -39.37
C GLY A 427 -0.71 -20.60 -38.01
N MET A 428 -1.02 -19.76 -37.01
CA MET A 428 -0.55 -19.86 -35.62
C MET A 428 -1.48 -20.69 -34.72
N GLN A 429 -2.56 -21.28 -35.24
CA GLN A 429 -3.45 -22.12 -34.44
C GLN A 429 -2.78 -23.45 -34.04
N ASN A 430 -2.90 -23.82 -32.76
CA ASN A 430 -2.35 -25.07 -32.23
C ASN A 430 -3.21 -26.29 -32.61
N PRO A 431 -2.67 -27.53 -32.56
CA PRO A 431 -3.42 -28.75 -32.83
C PRO A 431 -4.64 -28.98 -31.91
N ASP A 432 -4.57 -28.52 -30.67
CA ASP A 432 -5.69 -28.55 -29.69
C ASP A 432 -6.87 -27.64 -30.07
N GLY A 433 -6.68 -26.74 -31.04
CA GLY A 433 -7.67 -25.79 -31.52
C GLY A 433 -7.60 -24.41 -30.87
N GLY A 434 -6.79 -24.24 -29.83
CA GLY A 434 -6.55 -22.94 -29.20
C GLY A 434 -5.38 -22.19 -29.84
N TRP A 435 -5.07 -21.04 -29.26
CA TRP A 435 -3.91 -20.23 -29.60
C TRP A 435 -3.12 -19.87 -28.35
N ALA A 436 -1.79 -19.97 -28.48
CA ALA A 436 -0.82 -19.44 -27.53
C ALA A 436 -0.42 -18.01 -27.93
N ALA A 437 0.43 -17.33 -27.16
CA ALA A 437 0.74 -15.92 -27.43
C ALA A 437 1.65 -15.72 -28.66
N PHE A 438 2.76 -16.46 -28.77
CA PHE A 438 3.81 -16.19 -29.77
C PHE A 438 4.13 -17.39 -30.67
N ASP A 439 4.03 -18.62 -30.16
CA ASP A 439 4.53 -19.81 -30.83
C ASP A 439 3.47 -20.91 -30.99
N VAL A 440 3.63 -21.73 -32.03
CA VAL A 440 2.87 -22.97 -32.21
C VAL A 440 3.55 -24.15 -31.51
N GLU A 441 2.75 -25.08 -31.00
CA GLU A 441 3.17 -26.37 -30.42
C GLU A 441 4.20 -26.23 -29.29
N ASN A 442 4.19 -25.08 -28.60
CA ASN A 442 5.04 -24.78 -27.45
C ASN A 442 4.40 -25.29 -26.14
N ASP A 443 3.97 -26.55 -26.15
CA ASP A 443 3.13 -27.19 -25.12
C ASP A 443 3.86 -28.29 -24.33
N LYS A 444 5.19 -28.33 -24.41
CA LYS A 444 6.05 -29.37 -23.80
C LYS A 444 6.23 -29.13 -22.30
N LEU A 445 5.14 -29.16 -21.54
CA LEU A 445 5.10 -28.85 -20.09
C LEU A 445 6.07 -29.67 -19.23
N PHE A 446 6.55 -30.82 -19.70
CA PHE A 446 7.61 -31.56 -19.00
C PHE A 446 8.91 -30.74 -18.89
N LEU A 447 9.15 -29.76 -19.76
CA LEU A 447 10.31 -28.85 -19.69
C LEU A 447 10.29 -27.99 -18.42
N ASN A 448 9.13 -27.73 -17.83
CA ASN A 448 9.03 -27.03 -16.55
C ASN A 448 9.66 -27.83 -15.39
N LYS A 449 9.95 -29.13 -15.59
CA LYS A 449 10.64 -29.99 -14.61
C LYS A 449 12.17 -29.95 -14.71
N ILE A 450 12.73 -29.16 -15.63
CA ILE A 450 14.17 -28.90 -15.68
C ILE A 450 14.56 -28.13 -14.40
N PRO A 451 15.66 -28.47 -13.70
CA PRO A 451 16.06 -27.78 -12.47
C PRO A 451 16.24 -26.25 -12.58
N PHE A 452 16.41 -25.73 -13.80
CA PHE A 452 16.43 -24.29 -14.08
C PHE A 452 15.05 -23.63 -14.01
N SER A 453 13.98 -24.38 -14.26
CA SER A 453 12.59 -23.90 -14.36
C SER A 453 11.88 -23.89 -13.01
N ASP A 454 12.34 -23.10 -12.06
CA ASP A 454 11.73 -22.98 -10.73
C ASP A 454 10.55 -21.99 -10.67
N MET A 455 10.14 -21.45 -11.82
CA MET A 455 8.99 -20.53 -11.99
C MET A 455 7.91 -21.05 -12.96
N ASP A 456 8.03 -22.30 -13.43
CA ASP A 456 7.07 -22.97 -14.35
C ASP A 456 6.72 -22.17 -15.63
N SER A 457 7.65 -21.35 -16.13
CA SER A 457 7.41 -20.36 -17.19
C SER A 457 8.09 -20.67 -18.54
N LEU A 458 8.51 -21.92 -18.79
CA LEU A 458 9.25 -22.27 -20.02
C LEU A 458 8.39 -22.55 -21.24
N CYS A 459 7.06 -22.65 -21.10
CA CYS A 459 6.16 -23.04 -22.19
C CYS A 459 5.12 -21.95 -22.49
N ASP A 460 4.76 -21.82 -23.77
CA ASP A 460 3.72 -20.94 -24.29
C ASP A 460 2.54 -21.79 -24.80
N THR A 461 1.68 -22.22 -23.87
CA THR A 461 0.53 -23.07 -24.18
C THR A 461 -0.65 -22.25 -24.68
N SER A 462 -1.55 -22.89 -25.44
CA SER A 462 -2.85 -22.30 -25.74
C SER A 462 -3.57 -21.85 -24.47
N CYS A 463 -4.23 -20.69 -24.51
CA CYS A 463 -5.00 -20.15 -23.38
C CYS A 463 -6.37 -19.61 -23.80
N ALA A 464 -7.30 -19.57 -22.84
CA ALA A 464 -8.71 -19.28 -23.07
C ALA A 464 -9.01 -17.81 -23.37
N ASP A 465 -8.28 -16.90 -22.73
CA ASP A 465 -8.35 -15.45 -22.97
C ASP A 465 -7.98 -15.10 -24.42
N ILE A 466 -6.81 -15.52 -24.89
CA ILE A 466 -6.35 -15.28 -26.27
C ILE A 466 -7.28 -15.96 -27.28
N THR A 467 -7.66 -17.22 -27.03
CA THR A 467 -8.60 -17.92 -27.93
C THR A 467 -9.94 -17.18 -28.00
N GLY A 468 -10.45 -16.67 -26.87
CA GLY A 468 -11.66 -15.85 -26.82
C GLY A 468 -11.53 -14.57 -27.65
N ARG A 469 -10.41 -13.85 -27.55
CA ARG A 469 -10.14 -12.65 -28.36
C ARG A 469 -10.12 -12.95 -29.86
N ILE A 470 -9.46 -14.04 -30.27
CA ILE A 470 -9.37 -14.41 -31.68
C ILE A 470 -10.75 -14.79 -32.22
N LEU A 471 -11.57 -15.50 -31.42
CA LEU A 471 -12.96 -15.78 -31.76
C LEU A 471 -13.78 -14.49 -31.92
N GLU A 472 -13.54 -13.48 -31.08
CA GLU A 472 -14.17 -12.16 -31.19
C GLU A 472 -13.77 -11.46 -32.49
N ALA A 473 -12.48 -11.40 -32.80
CA ALA A 473 -11.94 -10.77 -34.01
C ALA A 473 -12.45 -11.45 -35.29
N PHE A 474 -12.34 -12.77 -35.38
CA PHE A 474 -12.81 -13.53 -36.53
C PHE A 474 -14.34 -13.54 -36.63
N GLY A 475 -15.04 -13.58 -35.49
CA GLY A 475 -16.49 -13.43 -35.42
C GLY A 475 -16.95 -12.11 -36.03
N LEU A 476 -16.34 -11.00 -35.62
CA LEU A 476 -16.63 -9.66 -36.17
C LEU A 476 -16.30 -9.55 -37.66
N MET A 477 -15.22 -10.18 -38.13
CA MET A 477 -14.96 -10.25 -39.58
C MET A 477 -16.09 -10.97 -40.30
N MET A 478 -16.52 -12.13 -39.81
CA MET A 478 -17.57 -12.93 -40.46
C MET A 478 -18.95 -12.26 -40.47
N THR A 479 -19.25 -11.29 -39.60
CA THR A 479 -20.54 -10.56 -39.64
C THR A 479 -20.60 -9.52 -40.77
N HIS A 480 -19.46 -8.99 -41.19
CA HIS A 480 -19.35 -7.94 -42.21
C HIS A 480 -18.91 -8.46 -43.58
N ASP A 481 -18.52 -9.73 -43.68
CA ASP A 481 -18.11 -10.33 -44.94
C ASP A 481 -19.32 -10.68 -45.83
N SER A 482 -19.38 -10.08 -47.02
CA SER A 482 -20.11 -10.68 -48.13
C SER A 482 -19.28 -11.85 -48.63
N GLU A 483 -19.85 -13.03 -48.92
CA GLU A 483 -19.19 -14.31 -49.32
C GLU A 483 -18.09 -14.27 -50.42
N LYS A 484 -17.66 -13.09 -50.87
CA LYS A 484 -16.63 -12.78 -51.86
C LYS A 484 -15.18 -12.82 -51.34
N THR A 485 -14.90 -12.85 -50.03
CA THR A 485 -13.51 -13.02 -49.56
C THR A 485 -13.14 -14.49 -49.42
N GLY A 486 -11.98 -14.89 -49.94
CA GLY A 486 -11.54 -16.29 -49.94
C GLY A 486 -11.17 -16.86 -48.55
N VAL A 487 -11.07 -16.03 -47.51
CA VAL A 487 -10.54 -16.40 -46.18
C VAL A 487 -11.65 -16.91 -45.24
N SER A 488 -12.91 -16.52 -45.46
CA SER A 488 -14.04 -16.82 -44.56
C SER A 488 -14.30 -18.30 -44.26
N PRO A 489 -14.14 -19.25 -45.21
CA PRO A 489 -14.22 -20.68 -44.90
C PRO A 489 -13.14 -21.14 -43.90
N MET A 490 -11.93 -20.58 -44.01
CA MET A 490 -10.80 -20.89 -43.12
C MET A 490 -11.05 -20.33 -41.71
N LEU A 491 -11.54 -19.08 -41.61
CA LEU A 491 -11.94 -18.47 -40.33
C LEU A 491 -12.98 -19.35 -39.62
N ARG A 492 -14.03 -19.76 -40.33
CA ARG A 492 -15.09 -20.60 -39.75
C ARG A 492 -14.54 -21.92 -39.21
N ALA A 493 -13.69 -22.60 -39.99
CA ALA A 493 -13.08 -23.86 -39.55
C ALA A 493 -12.18 -23.68 -38.32
N ALA A 494 -11.37 -22.61 -38.29
CA ALA A 494 -10.51 -22.29 -37.15
C ALA A 494 -11.35 -21.95 -35.90
N CYS A 495 -12.41 -21.15 -36.04
CA CYS A 495 -13.31 -20.81 -34.94
C CYS A 495 -14.02 -22.03 -34.35
N THR A 496 -14.50 -22.97 -35.17
CA THR A 496 -15.11 -24.22 -34.67
C THR A 496 -14.15 -25.03 -33.80
N ARG A 497 -12.86 -25.04 -34.16
CA ARG A 497 -11.80 -25.65 -33.34
C ARG A 497 -11.53 -24.85 -32.07
N GLY A 498 -11.51 -23.52 -32.15
CA GLY A 498 -11.39 -22.63 -30.98
C GLY A 498 -12.51 -22.82 -29.96
N VAL A 499 -13.77 -22.94 -30.40
CA VAL A 499 -14.91 -23.26 -29.53
C VAL A 499 -14.73 -24.64 -28.87
N THR A 500 -14.18 -25.60 -29.61
CA THR A 500 -13.89 -26.95 -29.07
C THR A 500 -12.79 -26.90 -28.00
N TYR A 501 -11.76 -26.09 -28.22
CA TYR A 501 -10.73 -25.83 -27.22
C TYR A 501 -11.32 -25.21 -25.94
N LEU A 502 -12.11 -24.13 -26.06
CA LEU A 502 -12.77 -23.50 -24.90
C LEU A 502 -13.67 -24.49 -24.15
N ALA A 503 -14.38 -25.36 -24.86
CA ALA A 503 -15.18 -26.41 -24.24
C ALA A 503 -14.33 -27.40 -23.42
N SER A 504 -13.10 -27.68 -23.87
CA SER A 504 -12.20 -28.62 -23.19
C SER A 504 -11.45 -28.02 -21.99
N THR A 505 -11.37 -26.69 -21.91
CA THR A 505 -10.64 -25.96 -20.86
C THR A 505 -11.54 -25.23 -19.87
N GLN A 506 -12.86 -25.24 -20.06
CA GLN A 506 -13.81 -24.70 -19.09
C GLN A 506 -13.73 -25.49 -17.78
N GLU A 507 -13.55 -24.79 -16.67
CA GLU A 507 -13.51 -25.43 -15.36
C GLU A 507 -14.90 -25.92 -14.91
N PRO A 508 -14.98 -26.84 -13.93
CA PRO A 508 -16.27 -27.29 -13.37
C PRO A 508 -17.14 -26.14 -12.81
N SER A 509 -16.52 -25.03 -12.44
CA SER A 509 -17.19 -23.80 -11.99
C SER A 509 -17.93 -23.06 -13.12
N GLY A 510 -17.60 -23.36 -14.39
CA GLY A 510 -18.04 -22.63 -15.57
C GLY A 510 -17.08 -21.52 -16.00
N ALA A 511 -16.05 -21.22 -15.21
CA ALA A 511 -15.07 -20.18 -15.51
C ALA A 511 -13.93 -20.67 -16.41
N TRP A 512 -13.20 -19.71 -16.98
CA TRP A 512 -11.91 -19.95 -17.65
C TRP A 512 -10.81 -19.16 -16.95
N LEU A 513 -9.64 -19.80 -16.80
CA LEU A 513 -8.43 -19.16 -16.28
C LEU A 513 -7.94 -18.05 -17.23
N GLY A 514 -7.58 -16.89 -16.67
CA GLY A 514 -6.93 -15.80 -17.42
C GLY A 514 -5.41 -15.91 -17.29
N ARG A 515 -4.71 -16.19 -18.38
CA ARG A 515 -3.26 -16.39 -18.39
C ARG A 515 -2.49 -15.06 -18.37
N TRP A 516 -3.06 -14.02 -18.97
CA TRP A 516 -2.41 -12.71 -19.18
C TRP A 516 -3.07 -11.53 -18.45
N GLY A 517 -4.27 -11.72 -17.90
CA GLY A 517 -4.95 -10.75 -17.04
C GLY A 517 -5.52 -11.45 -15.80
N CYS A 518 -5.44 -10.79 -14.64
CA CYS A 518 -5.83 -11.37 -13.36
C CYS A 518 -7.36 -11.44 -13.18
N ASN A 519 -7.98 -12.61 -13.09
CA ASN A 519 -7.55 -13.95 -13.51
C ASN A 519 -8.76 -14.62 -14.17
N TYR A 520 -9.66 -15.22 -13.38
CA TYR A 520 -10.83 -15.91 -13.89
C TYR A 520 -11.88 -14.95 -14.45
N ILE A 521 -12.01 -13.74 -13.87
CA ILE A 521 -12.89 -12.70 -14.43
C ILE A 521 -12.43 -12.33 -15.84
N TYR A 522 -11.12 -12.16 -16.03
CA TYR A 522 -10.51 -11.82 -17.31
C TYR A 522 -10.72 -12.94 -18.36
N GLY A 523 -10.29 -14.16 -18.03
CA GLY A 523 -10.41 -15.31 -18.96
C GLY A 523 -11.87 -15.61 -19.34
N THR A 524 -12.77 -15.56 -18.36
CA THR A 524 -14.20 -15.81 -18.59
C THR A 524 -14.85 -14.70 -19.43
N SER A 525 -14.47 -13.45 -19.21
CA SER A 525 -14.95 -12.31 -20.01
C SER A 525 -14.59 -12.47 -21.49
N HIS A 526 -13.32 -12.71 -21.80
CA HIS A 526 -12.86 -12.86 -23.18
C HIS A 526 -13.47 -14.07 -23.89
N ALA A 527 -13.61 -15.20 -23.19
CA ALA A 527 -14.33 -16.36 -23.72
C ALA A 527 -15.79 -16.01 -24.05
N LEU A 528 -16.50 -15.31 -23.17
CA LEU A 528 -17.89 -14.88 -23.41
C LEU A 528 -18.00 -13.91 -24.58
N CYS A 529 -17.14 -12.90 -24.68
CA CYS A 529 -17.11 -11.95 -25.80
C CYS A 529 -16.94 -12.68 -27.14
N GLY A 530 -15.97 -13.59 -27.24
CA GLY A 530 -15.74 -14.38 -28.46
C GLY A 530 -16.89 -15.32 -28.80
N LEU A 531 -17.44 -16.04 -27.82
CA LEU A 531 -18.54 -16.99 -28.01
C LEU A 531 -19.85 -16.34 -28.48
N SER A 532 -20.05 -15.04 -28.24
CA SER A 532 -21.26 -14.30 -28.64
C SER A 532 -21.58 -14.39 -30.14
N TYR A 533 -20.56 -14.47 -30.99
CA TYR A 533 -20.70 -14.57 -32.45
C TYR A 533 -21.16 -15.96 -32.92
N PHE A 534 -21.17 -16.97 -32.04
CA PHE A 534 -21.40 -18.37 -32.40
C PHE A 534 -22.66 -18.97 -31.77
N VAL A 535 -23.38 -18.24 -30.92
CA VAL A 535 -24.58 -18.73 -30.19
C VAL A 535 -25.65 -19.29 -31.14
N SER A 536 -25.87 -18.66 -32.30
CA SER A 536 -26.86 -19.10 -33.29
C SER A 536 -26.36 -20.17 -34.27
N HIS A 537 -25.06 -20.47 -34.26
CA HIS A 537 -24.41 -21.31 -35.26
C HIS A 537 -23.86 -22.63 -34.70
N ASP A 538 -23.65 -22.72 -33.40
CA ASP A 538 -23.10 -23.90 -32.73
C ASP A 538 -23.85 -24.16 -31.42
N GLU A 539 -24.66 -25.22 -31.39
CA GLU A 539 -25.51 -25.57 -30.24
C GLU A 539 -24.69 -25.81 -28.95
N ARG A 540 -23.42 -26.20 -29.07
CA ARG A 540 -22.53 -26.42 -27.91
C ARG A 540 -22.29 -25.13 -27.14
N VAL A 541 -22.27 -23.99 -27.82
CA VAL A 541 -21.95 -22.67 -27.24
C VAL A 541 -22.92 -22.32 -26.12
N SER A 542 -24.21 -22.63 -26.27
CA SER A 542 -25.21 -22.40 -25.23
C SER A 542 -24.89 -23.18 -23.94
N GLY A 543 -24.31 -24.37 -24.06
CA GLY A 543 -23.87 -25.19 -22.93
C GLY A 543 -22.65 -24.62 -22.20
N LEU A 544 -21.79 -23.86 -22.89
CA LEU A 544 -20.61 -23.21 -22.33
C LEU A 544 -20.94 -21.86 -21.67
N VAL A 545 -21.78 -21.07 -22.35
CA VAL A 545 -22.12 -19.69 -21.94
C VAL A 545 -22.92 -19.68 -20.64
N ASN A 546 -23.90 -20.55 -20.48
CA ASN A 546 -24.81 -20.50 -19.32
C ASN A 546 -24.07 -20.69 -17.97
N PRO A 547 -23.22 -21.72 -17.77
CA PRO A 547 -22.42 -21.85 -16.55
C PRO A 547 -21.53 -20.64 -16.28
N ALA A 548 -20.88 -20.10 -17.31
CA ALA A 548 -19.99 -18.95 -17.21
C ALA A 548 -20.73 -17.67 -16.77
N LEU A 549 -21.92 -17.42 -17.31
CA LEU A 549 -22.78 -16.30 -16.89
C LEU A 549 -23.25 -16.46 -15.43
N GLN A 550 -23.57 -17.68 -14.99
CA GLN A 550 -23.92 -17.93 -13.59
C GLN A 550 -22.72 -17.70 -12.68
N TRP A 551 -21.54 -18.18 -13.08
CA TRP A 551 -20.31 -17.98 -12.33
C TRP A 551 -20.00 -16.49 -12.19
N ILE A 552 -19.96 -15.72 -13.27
CA ILE A 552 -19.59 -14.31 -13.22
C ILE A 552 -20.57 -13.51 -12.35
N LYS A 553 -21.88 -13.79 -12.44
CA LYS A 553 -22.89 -13.19 -11.56
C LYS A 553 -22.68 -13.56 -10.09
N SER A 554 -22.31 -14.81 -9.81
CA SER A 554 -22.03 -15.26 -8.44
C SER A 554 -20.81 -14.59 -7.81
N LYS A 555 -19.92 -14.01 -8.64
CA LYS A 555 -18.71 -13.29 -8.21
C LYS A 555 -18.88 -11.78 -8.12
N GLN A 556 -20.10 -11.26 -8.33
CA GLN A 556 -20.37 -9.84 -8.13
C GLN A 556 -20.33 -9.51 -6.63
N ASN A 557 -19.59 -8.45 -6.28
CA ASN A 557 -19.51 -7.97 -4.91
C ASN A 557 -20.79 -7.25 -4.49
N ALA A 558 -20.96 -7.08 -3.18
CA ALA A 558 -22.12 -6.41 -2.61
C ALA A 558 -22.26 -4.93 -3.01
N ASP A 559 -21.15 -4.29 -3.41
CA ASP A 559 -21.12 -2.92 -3.93
C ASP A 559 -21.52 -2.84 -5.42
N GLY A 560 -21.68 -3.97 -6.09
CA GLY A 560 -22.05 -4.09 -7.49
C GLY A 560 -20.88 -4.26 -8.46
N GLY A 561 -19.63 -4.09 -8.02
CA GLY A 561 -18.46 -4.30 -8.86
C GLY A 561 -17.95 -5.75 -8.84
N TRP A 562 -16.79 -5.97 -9.46
CA TRP A 562 -16.04 -7.23 -9.42
C TRP A 562 -14.57 -7.00 -9.06
N GLY A 563 -13.98 -7.95 -8.35
CA GLY A 563 -12.62 -7.87 -7.82
C GLY A 563 -11.97 -9.25 -7.65
N GLU A 564 -10.72 -9.42 -8.06
CA GLU A 564 -9.92 -10.62 -7.90
C GLU A 564 -8.44 -10.30 -7.60
N SER A 565 -7.88 -10.97 -6.58
CA SER A 565 -6.48 -10.82 -6.18
C SER A 565 -5.54 -11.68 -7.03
N LEU A 566 -4.26 -11.30 -7.15
CA LEU A 566 -3.20 -12.13 -7.74
C LEU A 566 -3.05 -13.49 -7.01
N LEU A 567 -3.52 -13.60 -5.76
CA LEU A 567 -3.54 -14.88 -5.04
C LEU A 567 -4.42 -15.93 -5.72
N SER A 568 -5.38 -15.52 -6.56
CA SER A 568 -6.22 -16.41 -7.37
C SER A 568 -5.43 -17.36 -8.26
N TYR A 569 -4.19 -16.99 -8.67
CA TYR A 569 -3.29 -17.86 -9.43
C TYR A 569 -2.73 -19.03 -8.62
N ARG A 570 -2.74 -18.95 -7.29
CA ARG A 570 -2.20 -20.01 -6.41
C ARG A 570 -3.22 -21.10 -6.10
N SER A 571 -4.49 -20.75 -5.98
CA SER A 571 -5.55 -21.71 -5.67
C SER A 571 -6.93 -21.20 -6.12
N PRO A 572 -7.74 -22.03 -6.79
CA PRO A 572 -9.14 -21.70 -7.08
C PRO A 572 -9.97 -21.35 -5.84
N ASP A 573 -9.64 -21.91 -4.67
CA ASP A 573 -10.36 -21.63 -3.42
C ASP A 573 -10.08 -20.22 -2.87
N SER A 574 -8.96 -19.60 -3.24
CA SER A 574 -8.64 -18.22 -2.85
C SER A 574 -9.56 -17.20 -3.52
N GLN A 575 -10.30 -17.59 -4.58
CA GLN A 575 -11.39 -16.81 -5.18
C GLN A 575 -12.59 -16.57 -4.24
N GLN A 576 -12.65 -17.23 -3.08
CA GLN A 576 -13.76 -17.09 -2.13
C GLN A 576 -13.55 -15.97 -1.11
N GLN A 577 -12.36 -15.37 -1.04
CA GLN A 577 -12.15 -14.16 -0.25
C GLN A 577 -12.74 -12.98 -1.02
N HIS A 578 -13.82 -12.37 -0.53
CA HIS A 578 -14.38 -11.14 -1.08
C HIS A 578 -13.27 -10.08 -1.17
N GLN A 579 -12.91 -9.69 -2.39
CA GLN A 579 -11.91 -8.65 -2.66
C GLN A 579 -12.57 -7.35 -3.08
N GLU A 580 -11.88 -6.24 -2.87
CA GLU A 580 -12.34 -4.93 -3.31
C GLU A 580 -12.55 -4.92 -4.83
N SER A 581 -13.64 -4.30 -5.28
CA SER A 581 -13.91 -4.17 -6.71
C SER A 581 -12.90 -3.25 -7.38
N THR A 582 -12.46 -3.62 -8.57
CA THR A 582 -11.54 -2.83 -9.40
C THR A 582 -12.23 -2.42 -10.69
N ALA A 583 -11.78 -1.33 -11.32
CA ALA A 583 -12.43 -0.80 -12.51
C ALA A 583 -12.19 -1.69 -13.72
N SER A 584 -10.96 -2.19 -13.89
CA SER A 584 -10.61 -3.13 -14.94
C SER A 584 -11.43 -4.42 -14.86
N GLN A 585 -11.50 -5.07 -13.70
CA GLN A 585 -12.23 -6.34 -13.55
C GLN A 585 -13.75 -6.15 -13.59
N THR A 586 -14.27 -5.02 -13.08
CA THR A 586 -15.69 -4.66 -13.26
C THR A 586 -16.02 -4.45 -14.73
N ALA A 587 -15.16 -3.76 -15.49
CA ALA A 587 -15.34 -3.57 -16.92
C ALA A 587 -15.31 -4.91 -17.67
N TRP A 588 -14.37 -5.81 -17.37
CA TRP A 588 -14.32 -7.15 -17.97
C TRP A 588 -15.58 -7.95 -17.67
N ALA A 589 -16.05 -7.96 -16.42
CA ALA A 589 -17.29 -8.65 -16.07
C ALA A 589 -18.49 -8.11 -16.85
N LEU A 590 -18.60 -6.77 -16.98
CA LEU A 590 -19.63 -6.13 -17.77
C LEU A 590 -19.53 -6.47 -19.26
N MET A 591 -18.33 -6.48 -19.85
CA MET A 591 -18.12 -6.87 -21.25
C MET A 591 -18.64 -8.28 -21.53
N GLY A 592 -18.31 -9.26 -20.67
CA GLY A 592 -18.77 -10.64 -20.83
C GLY A 592 -20.28 -10.79 -20.63
N LEU A 593 -20.87 -10.06 -19.69
CA LEU A 593 -22.32 -10.07 -19.43
C LEU A 593 -23.11 -9.41 -20.57
N LEU A 594 -22.68 -8.24 -21.04
CA LEU A 594 -23.33 -7.47 -22.11
C LEU A 594 -23.35 -8.22 -23.45
N ALA A 595 -22.41 -9.14 -23.66
CA ALA A 595 -22.35 -9.95 -24.87
C ALA A 595 -23.51 -10.96 -25.00
N HIS A 596 -24.19 -11.31 -23.90
CA HIS A 596 -25.22 -12.37 -23.89
C HIS A 596 -26.53 -11.99 -23.20
N LEU A 597 -26.53 -10.96 -22.35
CA LEU A 597 -27.68 -10.58 -21.53
C LEU A 597 -28.23 -9.21 -21.94
N PRO A 598 -29.54 -8.96 -21.74
CA PRO A 598 -30.09 -7.64 -21.99
C PRO A 598 -29.47 -6.62 -21.03
N VAL A 599 -29.30 -5.38 -21.50
CA VAL A 599 -28.78 -4.26 -20.69
C VAL A 599 -29.59 -3.97 -19.42
N THR A 600 -30.79 -4.53 -19.30
CA THR A 600 -31.68 -4.44 -18.14
C THR A 600 -31.42 -5.52 -17.08
N ASP A 601 -30.44 -6.40 -17.27
CA ASP A 601 -30.06 -7.38 -16.26
C ASP A 601 -29.52 -6.67 -14.99
N ALA A 602 -29.97 -7.10 -13.82
CA ALA A 602 -29.65 -6.43 -12.56
C ALA A 602 -28.14 -6.40 -12.27
N ALA A 603 -27.40 -7.46 -12.63
CA ALA A 603 -25.96 -7.50 -12.41
C ALA A 603 -25.24 -6.44 -13.24
N ILE A 604 -25.67 -6.23 -14.50
CA ILE A 604 -25.14 -5.21 -15.40
C ILE A 604 -25.44 -3.81 -14.84
N GLU A 605 -26.68 -3.56 -14.42
CA GLU A 605 -27.07 -2.25 -13.87
C GLU A 605 -26.24 -1.90 -12.63
N CYS A 606 -26.03 -2.86 -11.72
CA CYS A 606 -25.19 -2.68 -10.53
C CYS A 606 -23.72 -2.38 -10.87
N GLY A 607 -23.13 -3.10 -11.83
CA GLY A 607 -21.75 -2.85 -12.26
C GLY A 607 -21.57 -1.49 -12.93
N ILE A 608 -22.52 -1.08 -13.76
CA ILE A 608 -22.51 0.26 -14.39
C ILE A 608 -22.62 1.34 -13.32
N ARG A 609 -23.53 1.19 -12.34
CA ARG A 609 -23.64 2.12 -11.21
C ARG A 609 -22.33 2.20 -10.43
N TRP A 610 -21.67 1.07 -10.22
CA TRP A 610 -20.37 1.02 -9.56
C TRP A 610 -19.32 1.82 -10.35
N LEU A 611 -19.15 1.58 -11.65
CA LEU A 611 -18.19 2.32 -12.48
C LEU A 611 -18.47 3.83 -12.49
N VAL A 612 -19.73 4.23 -12.64
CA VAL A 612 -20.13 5.64 -12.54
C VAL A 612 -19.72 6.23 -11.19
N SER A 613 -19.93 5.49 -10.10
CA SER A 613 -19.59 5.93 -8.75
C SER A 613 -18.11 5.81 -8.39
N ALA A 614 -17.31 5.11 -9.20
CA ALA A 614 -15.90 4.84 -8.95
C ALA A 614 -14.96 5.80 -9.70
N GLN A 615 -15.50 6.63 -10.61
CA GLN A 615 -14.71 7.55 -11.43
C GLN A 615 -14.18 8.75 -10.60
N ARG A 616 -12.91 9.11 -10.74
CA ARG A 616 -12.21 10.14 -9.95
C ARG A 616 -11.40 11.09 -10.81
N PRO A 617 -11.23 12.37 -10.38
CA PRO A 617 -10.24 13.25 -10.99
C PRO A 617 -8.81 12.76 -10.72
N GLU A 618 -7.97 12.82 -11.75
CA GLU A 618 -6.54 12.52 -11.70
C GLU A 618 -5.76 13.82 -11.97
N LYS A 619 -4.76 14.09 -11.12
CA LYS A 619 -4.02 15.35 -11.12
C LYS A 619 -3.33 15.58 -12.47
N GLY A 620 -3.76 16.64 -13.17
CA GLY A 620 -3.09 17.13 -14.39
C GLY A 620 -3.50 16.47 -15.70
N ILE A 621 -4.34 15.42 -15.70
CA ILE A 621 -4.64 14.64 -16.91
C ILE A 621 -6.15 14.51 -17.17
N GLY A 622 -7.01 14.52 -16.14
CA GLY A 622 -8.46 14.53 -16.32
C GLY A 622 -9.21 13.71 -15.28
N VAL A 623 -10.15 12.87 -15.70
CA VAL A 623 -10.99 12.05 -14.81
C VAL A 623 -10.97 10.59 -15.29
N SER A 624 -10.51 9.68 -14.43
CA SER A 624 -10.27 8.26 -14.72
C SER A 624 -10.70 7.36 -13.55
N TRP A 625 -10.25 6.11 -13.50
CA TRP A 625 -10.49 5.18 -12.39
C TRP A 625 -9.15 4.73 -11.77
N PRO A 626 -8.62 5.48 -10.78
CA PRO A 626 -7.43 5.03 -10.08
C PRO A 626 -7.76 3.79 -9.24
N GLU A 627 -7.01 2.71 -9.43
CA GLU A 627 -7.12 1.51 -8.59
C GLU A 627 -6.23 1.69 -7.34
N ALA A 628 -6.81 1.49 -6.14
CA ALA A 628 -6.35 2.09 -4.89
C ALA A 628 -4.95 1.65 -4.41
N ALA A 629 -4.25 2.59 -3.77
CA ALA A 629 -3.05 2.35 -2.99
C ALA A 629 -3.42 1.90 -1.56
N ILE A 630 -2.98 0.70 -1.18
CA ILE A 630 -2.98 0.26 0.22
C ILE A 630 -1.75 0.89 0.89
N VAL A 631 -1.96 1.64 1.97
CA VAL A 631 -0.89 2.38 2.65
C VAL A 631 -0.67 1.81 4.06
N PRO A 632 0.54 1.35 4.42
CA PRO A 632 0.79 0.89 5.79
C PRO A 632 0.65 2.04 6.80
N LEU A 633 0.18 1.75 8.02
CA LEU A 633 0.24 2.76 9.08
C LEU A 633 1.69 3.14 9.39
N ARG A 634 1.92 4.41 9.71
CA ARG A 634 3.24 4.90 10.13
C ARG A 634 3.70 4.16 11.37
N TYR A 635 5.02 4.00 11.52
CA TYR A 635 5.60 3.14 12.57
C TYR A 635 5.16 3.56 13.99
N TRP A 636 5.08 4.85 14.26
CA TRP A 636 4.73 5.40 15.57
C TRP A 636 3.23 5.48 15.84
N ASP A 637 2.42 5.34 14.79
CA ASP A 637 0.96 5.27 14.88
C ASP A 637 0.51 3.84 15.17
N ASP A 638 1.23 2.85 14.66
CA ASP A 638 0.91 1.41 14.77
C ASP A 638 1.41 0.73 16.07
N LEU A 639 1.56 1.47 17.17
CA LEU A 639 2.06 0.91 18.43
C LEU A 639 0.96 0.16 19.20
N ASP A 640 1.27 -1.04 19.71
CA ASP A 640 0.33 -1.93 20.39
C ASP A 640 -0.51 -1.28 21.50
N TYR A 641 0.07 -0.33 22.24
CA TYR A 641 -0.63 0.37 23.31
C TYR A 641 -1.55 1.49 22.79
N LEU A 642 -1.23 2.11 21.65
CA LEU A 642 -2.08 3.12 20.99
C LEU A 642 -3.28 2.49 20.31
N ARG A 643 -3.08 1.31 19.70
CA ARG A 643 -4.14 0.44 19.17
C ARG A 643 -5.25 0.11 20.17
N ARG A 644 -4.98 0.24 21.48
CA ARG A 644 -5.90 -0.12 22.56
C ARG A 644 -6.54 1.09 23.25
N LEU A 645 -6.24 2.30 22.79
CA LEU A 645 -6.74 3.55 23.36
C LEU A 645 -7.69 4.20 22.36
N CYS A 646 -8.95 4.33 22.76
CA CYS A 646 -9.95 5.10 22.02
C CYS A 646 -10.43 6.24 22.91
N HIS A 647 -10.72 7.38 22.30
CA HIS A 647 -11.11 8.59 23.02
C HIS A 647 -12.46 9.10 22.51
N ASP A 648 -13.31 9.55 23.42
CA ASP A 648 -14.40 10.49 23.12
C ASP A 648 -14.04 11.85 23.70
N PHE A 649 -13.59 12.76 22.85
CA PHE A 649 -13.17 14.08 23.26
C PHE A 649 -14.31 15.07 23.01
N THR A 650 -14.91 15.58 24.08
CA THR A 650 -16.12 16.41 24.02
C THR A 650 -15.83 17.86 24.39
N PHE A 651 -16.26 18.77 23.52
CA PHE A 651 -16.33 20.20 23.79
C PHE A 651 -17.74 20.58 24.19
N ARG A 652 -17.89 21.36 25.26
CA ARG A 652 -19.13 22.06 25.61
C ARG A 652 -19.02 23.51 25.19
N PHE A 653 -20.05 23.98 24.50
CA PHE A 653 -20.28 25.38 24.19
C PHE A 653 -21.55 25.84 24.91
N ASP A 654 -21.48 26.98 25.61
CA ASP A 654 -22.68 27.62 26.19
C ASP A 654 -23.43 28.47 25.15
N ASP A 655 -23.38 28.02 23.90
CA ASP A 655 -23.99 28.60 22.70
C ASP A 655 -24.64 27.47 21.89
N VAL A 656 -25.72 27.79 21.19
CA VAL A 656 -26.35 26.87 20.23
C VAL A 656 -25.60 27.00 18.91
N LEU A 657 -25.00 25.91 18.42
CA LEU A 657 -24.23 25.87 17.18
C LEU A 657 -25.06 25.27 16.03
N ASP A 658 -24.81 25.77 14.82
CA ASP A 658 -25.39 25.32 13.57
C ASP A 658 -24.72 24.03 13.14
N VAL A 659 -25.44 22.92 13.31
CA VAL A 659 -24.95 21.58 13.01
C VAL A 659 -24.67 21.40 11.52
N ALA A 660 -25.50 21.97 10.65
CA ALA A 660 -25.32 21.85 9.21
C ALA A 660 -24.05 22.57 8.74
N LYS A 661 -23.71 23.71 9.36
CA LYS A 661 -22.42 24.38 9.10
C LYS A 661 -21.23 23.57 9.59
N LEU A 662 -21.32 22.95 10.76
CA LEU A 662 -20.24 22.11 11.29
C LEU A 662 -19.98 20.92 10.37
N GLU A 663 -21.03 20.16 10.03
CA GLU A 663 -20.96 19.01 9.13
C GLU A 663 -20.48 19.43 7.73
N GLY A 664 -21.05 20.49 7.16
CA GLY A 664 -20.69 21.00 5.83
C GLY A 664 -19.23 21.47 5.76
N ALA A 665 -18.73 22.15 6.79
CA ALA A 665 -17.32 22.55 6.84
C ALA A 665 -16.36 21.36 6.97
N LEU A 666 -16.76 20.29 7.66
CA LEU A 666 -15.95 19.08 7.77
C LEU A 666 -15.94 18.32 6.45
N ALA A 667 -17.10 18.19 5.80
CA ALA A 667 -17.22 17.63 4.46
C ALA A 667 -16.31 18.37 3.48
N ARG A 668 -16.35 19.71 3.51
CA ARG A 668 -15.49 20.52 2.66
C ARG A 668 -14.00 20.36 2.97
N LEU A 669 -13.60 20.23 4.25
CA LEU A 669 -12.22 19.95 4.60
C LEU A 669 -11.72 18.63 3.98
N MET A 670 -12.55 17.59 3.95
CA MET A 670 -12.18 16.30 3.33
C MET A 670 -11.93 16.39 1.81
N GLU A 671 -12.35 17.47 1.16
CA GLU A 671 -12.14 17.71 -0.28
C GLU A 671 -10.90 18.56 -0.58
N ILE A 672 -10.23 19.12 0.44
CA ILE A 672 -9.08 20.02 0.27
C ILE A 672 -7.78 19.22 0.28
N GLY A 673 -7.14 19.08 -0.89
CA GLY A 673 -5.86 18.37 -1.01
C GLY A 673 -5.95 16.93 -0.49
N ASP A 674 -4.97 16.52 0.30
CA ASP A 674 -4.89 15.16 0.88
C ASP A 674 -5.65 15.00 2.21
N TRP A 675 -6.37 16.01 2.69
CA TRP A 675 -7.14 15.92 3.94
C TRP A 675 -8.23 14.84 3.90
N GLY A 676 -8.68 14.46 2.70
CA GLY A 676 -9.58 13.33 2.51
C GLY A 676 -9.08 12.06 3.16
N GLN A 677 -7.77 11.81 3.19
CA GLN A 677 -7.19 10.57 3.75
C GLN A 677 -7.63 10.26 5.19
N LEU A 678 -8.08 11.24 5.99
CA LEU A 678 -8.69 11.02 7.31
C LEU A 678 -9.88 10.04 7.29
N GLY A 679 -10.56 9.91 6.15
CA GLY A 679 -11.60 8.93 5.92
C GLY A 679 -11.10 7.52 5.60
N ALA A 680 -9.81 7.23 5.75
CA ALA A 680 -9.29 5.87 5.59
C ALA A 680 -10.00 4.85 6.50
N ARG A 681 -10.02 3.60 6.06
CA ARG A 681 -10.48 2.45 6.84
C ARG A 681 -9.26 1.71 7.37
N LEU A 682 -9.32 1.31 8.64
CA LEU A 682 -8.27 0.50 9.24
C LEU A 682 -8.51 -0.97 8.93
N ARG A 683 -7.47 -1.67 8.47
CA ARG A 683 -7.46 -3.13 8.30
C ARG A 683 -6.20 -3.71 8.90
N LEU A 684 -6.21 -5.01 9.21
CA LEU A 684 -5.01 -5.76 9.56
C LEU A 684 -4.52 -6.51 8.34
N ASN A 685 -3.22 -6.43 8.08
CA ASN A 685 -2.57 -7.31 7.12
C ASN A 685 -2.23 -8.68 7.73
N ASP A 686 -1.74 -9.59 6.90
CA ASP A 686 -1.38 -10.95 7.29
C ASP A 686 -0.29 -11.02 8.37
N SER A 687 0.50 -9.94 8.53
CA SER A 687 1.54 -9.81 9.57
C SER A 687 1.02 -9.21 10.87
N GLY A 688 -0.27 -8.88 10.96
CA GLY A 688 -0.88 -8.25 12.14
C GLY A 688 -0.56 -6.76 12.29
N HIS A 689 -0.09 -6.09 11.23
CA HIS A 689 0.09 -4.64 11.17
C HIS A 689 -1.16 -3.95 10.64
N LEU A 690 -1.41 -2.73 11.10
CA LEU A 690 -2.54 -1.94 10.59
C LEU A 690 -2.18 -1.27 9.26
N GLU A 691 -3.16 -1.19 8.37
CA GLU A 691 -3.07 -0.52 7.07
C GLU A 691 -4.25 0.43 6.87
N TYR A 692 -3.99 1.54 6.18
CA TYR A 692 -4.97 2.48 5.68
C TYR A 692 -5.47 2.02 4.31
N HIS A 693 -6.76 1.73 4.25
CA HIS A 693 -7.50 1.60 3.01
C HIS A 693 -8.21 2.92 2.78
N VAL A 694 -7.61 3.82 2.01
CA VAL A 694 -8.22 5.13 1.72
C VAL A 694 -9.29 4.94 0.65
N PRO A 695 -10.60 5.13 0.96
CA PRO A 695 -11.62 5.06 -0.07
C PRO A 695 -11.37 6.15 -1.11
N ALA A 696 -11.48 5.80 -2.39
CA ALA A 696 -11.28 6.76 -3.46
C ALA A 696 -12.32 7.91 -3.46
N GLU A 697 -13.51 7.71 -2.87
CA GLU A 697 -14.52 8.75 -2.60
C GLU A 697 -15.30 8.41 -1.33
N TYR A 698 -15.90 9.44 -0.75
CA TYR A 698 -16.85 9.35 0.34
C TYR A 698 -18.29 9.49 -0.14
N THR A 699 -19.05 8.41 -0.05
CA THR A 699 -20.48 8.39 -0.37
C THR A 699 -21.34 8.43 0.90
N LYS A 700 -22.66 8.59 0.76
CA LYS A 700 -23.57 8.48 1.93
C LYS A 700 -23.50 7.13 2.63
N THR A 701 -23.22 6.05 1.89
CA THR A 701 -23.10 4.69 2.44
C THR A 701 -21.69 4.38 2.95
N ARG A 702 -20.67 5.08 2.44
CA ARG A 702 -19.27 4.96 2.84
C ARG A 702 -18.66 6.34 3.11
N PRO A 703 -19.10 7.06 4.15
CA PRO A 703 -18.71 8.46 4.34
C PRO A 703 -17.26 8.58 4.85
N GLY A 704 -16.67 9.76 4.67
CA GLY A 704 -15.30 10.08 5.15
C GLY A 704 -15.23 10.30 6.65
N PHE A 705 -16.36 10.59 7.27
CA PHE A 705 -16.55 10.64 8.70
C PHE A 705 -18.01 10.30 9.00
N ASN A 706 -18.27 9.75 10.18
CA ASN A 706 -19.64 9.62 10.66
C ASN A 706 -20.02 10.89 11.39
N PHE A 707 -21.21 11.42 11.12
CA PHE A 707 -21.75 12.59 11.80
C PHE A 707 -23.15 12.26 12.31
N THR A 708 -23.39 12.46 13.61
CA THR A 708 -24.66 12.14 14.25
C THR A 708 -25.10 13.27 15.17
N THR A 709 -26.40 13.47 15.30
CA THR A 709 -26.97 14.57 16.10
C THR A 709 -28.11 14.05 16.97
N THR A 710 -28.14 14.48 18.23
CA THR A 710 -29.26 14.27 19.17
C THR A 710 -29.75 15.61 19.68
N GLU A 711 -31.05 15.86 19.59
CA GLU A 711 -31.68 17.07 20.12
C GLU A 711 -32.38 16.76 21.46
N TYR A 712 -32.06 17.56 22.47
CA TYR A 712 -32.70 17.55 23.78
C TYR A 712 -33.53 18.83 23.90
N GLY A 713 -34.86 18.71 23.89
CA GLY A 713 -35.81 19.83 24.06
C GLY A 713 -35.87 20.36 25.50
N LEU A 714 -34.72 20.48 26.14
CA LEU A 714 -34.54 20.89 27.53
C LEU A 714 -33.28 21.76 27.63
N ARG A 715 -33.25 22.66 28.61
CA ARG A 715 -32.03 23.36 29.02
C ARG A 715 -31.06 22.38 29.67
N GLN A 716 -29.77 22.57 29.44
CA GLN A 716 -28.76 21.67 30.00
C GLN A 716 -28.44 22.04 31.45
N ASP A 717 -28.80 21.17 32.40
CA ASP A 717 -28.47 21.37 33.81
C ASP A 717 -26.94 21.33 34.05
N GLN A 718 -26.40 22.44 34.57
CA GLN A 718 -24.97 22.56 34.93
C GLN A 718 -24.58 21.68 36.13
N SER A 719 -25.53 21.23 36.96
CA SER A 719 -25.25 20.33 38.09
C SER A 719 -24.75 18.95 37.65
N VAL A 720 -25.06 18.56 36.40
CA VAL A 720 -24.63 17.31 35.74
C VAL A 720 -23.18 17.41 35.21
N LEU A 721 -22.48 18.54 35.40
CA LEU A 721 -21.08 18.74 34.98
C LEU A 721 -20.04 18.29 36.03
N LEU A 722 -20.48 17.99 37.26
CA LEU A 722 -19.63 17.54 38.36
C LEU A 722 -19.54 16.01 38.61
N PRO A 723 -20.29 15.10 37.94
CA PRO A 723 -20.06 13.67 38.07
C PRO A 723 -18.94 13.14 37.15
N SER A 724 -18.47 11.94 37.48
CA SER A 724 -17.49 11.16 36.71
C SER A 724 -17.79 11.12 35.20
N PRO A 725 -16.77 11.11 34.30
CA PRO A 725 -16.95 11.01 32.84
C PRO A 725 -17.83 9.83 32.37
N ALA A 726 -17.94 8.78 33.19
CA ALA A 726 -18.83 7.65 32.94
C ALA A 726 -20.33 8.03 32.92
N LEU A 727 -20.74 9.05 33.68
CA LEU A 727 -22.12 9.56 33.68
C LEU A 727 -22.40 10.49 32.50
N PHE A 728 -21.35 11.03 31.88
CA PHE A 728 -21.42 11.84 30.66
C PHE A 728 -21.60 10.98 29.40
N ALA A 729 -21.07 9.75 29.41
CA ALA A 729 -21.02 8.87 28.25
C ALA A 729 -22.36 8.68 27.49
N PRO A 730 -23.53 8.53 28.15
CA PRO A 730 -24.80 8.39 27.43
C PRO A 730 -25.27 9.66 26.71
N LEU A 731 -24.79 10.84 27.10
CA LEU A 731 -25.17 12.13 26.51
C LEU A 731 -24.28 12.52 25.34
N VAL A 732 -23.02 12.07 25.35
CA VAL A 732 -21.98 12.57 24.43
C VAL A 732 -21.59 11.54 23.37
N ARG A 733 -22.25 10.39 23.34
CA ARG A 733 -22.00 9.31 22.40
C ARG A 733 -23.30 8.83 21.76
N HIS A 734 -23.21 8.56 20.46
CA HIS A 734 -24.22 7.78 19.77
C HIS A 734 -24.07 6.29 20.09
N ALA A 735 -25.15 5.51 19.92
CA ALA A 735 -25.12 4.06 20.10
C ALA A 735 -24.08 3.39 19.18
N ASP A 736 -23.91 3.92 17.97
CA ASP A 736 -22.98 3.40 16.96
C ASP A 736 -21.54 3.93 17.11
N SER A 737 -21.27 4.80 18.10
CA SER A 737 -19.92 5.34 18.30
C SER A 737 -18.94 4.22 18.66
N PRO A 738 -17.78 4.11 17.96
CA PRO A 738 -16.80 3.06 18.21
C PRO A 738 -16.12 3.18 19.58
N ARG A 739 -15.63 2.06 20.13
CA ARG A 739 -15.07 1.94 21.49
C ARG A 739 -13.75 1.20 21.53
N GLU A 740 -13.50 0.36 20.55
CA GLU A 740 -12.30 -0.46 20.47
C GLU A 740 -11.88 -0.64 19.02
N LEU A 741 -10.59 -0.90 18.79
CA LEU A 741 -10.03 -1.07 17.45
C LEU A 741 -10.81 -2.06 16.57
N ALA A 742 -11.33 -3.13 17.17
CA ALA A 742 -12.14 -4.13 16.47
C ALA A 742 -13.36 -3.52 15.76
N ASP A 743 -13.95 -2.45 16.31
CA ASP A 743 -15.05 -1.74 15.67
C ASP A 743 -14.63 -1.15 14.31
N TRP A 744 -13.39 -0.67 14.17
CA TRP A 744 -12.87 -0.14 12.90
C TRP A 744 -12.32 -1.22 11.97
N ILE A 745 -11.65 -2.26 12.49
CA ILE A 745 -11.07 -3.32 11.65
C ILE A 745 -12.17 -4.16 10.99
N TYR A 746 -13.19 -4.55 11.77
CA TYR A 746 -14.20 -5.50 11.32
C TYR A 746 -15.49 -4.83 10.82
N SER A 747 -15.47 -3.51 10.64
CA SER A 747 -16.54 -2.83 9.92
C SER A 747 -15.98 -1.74 9.02
N ASP A 748 -16.73 -1.38 7.98
CA ASP A 748 -16.26 -0.43 6.96
C ASP A 748 -16.48 1.03 7.36
N ARG A 749 -16.14 1.37 8.61
CA ARG A 749 -16.37 2.70 9.20
C ARG A 749 -15.14 3.60 9.15
N PRO A 750 -15.31 4.92 8.92
CA PRO A 750 -14.22 5.87 8.91
C PRO A 750 -13.57 5.98 10.29
N GLN A 751 -12.33 6.46 10.33
CA GLN A 751 -11.61 6.68 11.60
C GLN A 751 -12.27 7.74 12.49
N LEU A 752 -12.94 8.73 11.89
CA LEU A 752 -13.60 9.83 12.59
C LEU A 752 -15.10 9.59 12.76
N HIS A 753 -15.57 9.74 13.99
CA HIS A 753 -17.00 9.81 14.32
C HIS A 753 -17.27 11.05 15.16
N ILE A 754 -18.11 11.95 14.65
CA ILE A 754 -18.53 13.19 15.30
C ILE A 754 -19.97 13.01 15.80
N HIS A 755 -20.20 13.33 17.07
CA HIS A 755 -21.52 13.35 17.67
C HIS A 755 -21.83 14.74 18.24
N VAL A 756 -22.97 15.31 17.87
CA VAL A 756 -23.43 16.60 18.39
C VAL A 756 -24.69 16.41 19.23
N ALA A 757 -24.64 16.84 20.49
CA ALA A 757 -25.82 16.91 21.36
C ALA A 757 -26.25 18.38 21.50
N LEU A 758 -27.45 18.69 21.02
CA LEU A 758 -28.03 20.02 21.05
C LEU A 758 -29.00 20.16 22.22
N PHE A 759 -28.87 21.24 22.97
CA PHE A 759 -29.79 21.68 24.03
C PHE A 759 -30.34 23.08 23.68
N GLU A 760 -31.37 23.54 24.39
CA GLU A 760 -31.95 24.87 24.17
C GLU A 760 -30.94 26.02 24.42
N ASP A 761 -29.91 25.78 25.23
CA ASP A 761 -28.93 26.78 25.66
C ASP A 761 -27.47 26.30 25.59
N ALA A 762 -27.19 25.16 24.97
CA ALA A 762 -25.82 24.65 24.86
C ALA A 762 -25.66 23.65 23.70
N THR A 763 -24.42 23.47 23.25
CA THR A 763 -24.05 22.43 22.29
C THR A 763 -22.88 21.63 22.81
N LEU A 764 -22.96 20.30 22.73
CA LEU A 764 -21.82 19.42 22.94
C LEU A 764 -21.36 18.86 21.60
N VAL A 765 -20.05 18.97 21.31
CA VAL A 765 -19.43 18.40 20.10
C VAL A 765 -18.41 17.37 20.55
N THR A 766 -18.64 16.09 20.23
CA THR A 766 -17.75 14.98 20.57
C THR A 766 -17.10 14.43 19.31
N ILE A 767 -15.79 14.19 19.39
CA ILE A 767 -15.03 13.41 18.40
C ILE A 767 -14.58 12.09 19.02
N SER A 768 -15.01 10.98 18.40
CA SER A 768 -14.59 9.62 18.75
C SER A 768 -13.57 9.10 17.75
N TYR A 769 -12.40 8.63 18.22
CA TYR A 769 -11.28 8.18 17.39
C TYR A 769 -10.38 7.16 18.14
N VAL A 770 -9.61 6.37 17.41
CA VAL A 770 -8.50 5.56 17.96
C VAL A 770 -7.26 6.44 18.07
N HIS A 771 -6.48 6.29 19.14
CA HIS A 771 -5.25 7.07 19.36
C HIS A 771 -4.20 6.88 18.25
N THR A 772 -4.31 5.84 17.42
CA THR A 772 -3.47 5.66 16.21
C THR A 772 -3.62 6.81 15.21
N LEU A 773 -4.74 7.55 15.21
CA LEU A 773 -5.00 8.62 14.24
C LEU A 773 -4.21 9.91 14.53
N PHE A 774 -4.16 10.37 15.77
CA PHE A 774 -3.39 11.56 16.14
C PHE A 774 -3.11 11.67 17.65
N ASP A 775 -2.06 12.43 17.98
CA ASP A 775 -1.83 12.95 19.33
C ASP A 775 -2.59 14.26 19.61
N ALA A 776 -2.41 14.85 20.80
CA ALA A 776 -3.10 16.08 21.19
C ALA A 776 -2.76 17.30 20.30
N ILE A 777 -1.53 17.41 19.79
CA ILE A 777 -1.18 18.56 18.96
C ILE A 777 -1.68 18.34 17.53
N ALA A 778 -1.55 17.14 16.98
CA ALA A 778 -2.15 16.79 15.68
C ALA A 778 -3.68 16.91 15.69
N ARG A 779 -4.36 16.55 16.80
CA ARG A 779 -5.80 16.84 17.01
C ARG A 779 -6.12 18.33 16.91
N THR A 780 -5.24 19.17 17.47
CA THR A 780 -5.40 20.64 17.39
C THR A 780 -5.23 21.14 15.96
N THR A 781 -4.29 20.56 15.20
CA THR A 781 -4.11 20.85 13.77
C THR A 781 -5.36 20.53 12.97
N PHE A 782 -5.96 19.35 13.20
CA PHE A 782 -7.25 18.98 12.61
C PHE A 782 -8.35 20.01 12.91
N PHE A 783 -8.54 20.40 14.18
CA PHE A 783 -9.56 21.39 14.53
C PHE A 783 -9.30 22.76 13.92
N LYS A 784 -8.05 23.21 13.85
CA LYS A 784 -7.71 24.49 13.21
C LYS A 784 -8.04 24.48 11.71
N ALA A 785 -7.73 23.39 11.01
CA ALA A 785 -8.09 23.23 9.61
C ALA A 785 -9.61 23.23 9.41
N TRP A 786 -10.35 22.47 10.24
CA TRP A 786 -11.82 22.45 10.18
C TRP A 786 -12.43 23.83 10.46
N ILE A 787 -11.93 24.56 11.47
CA ILE A 787 -12.37 25.92 11.80
C ILE A 787 -12.02 26.93 10.69
N ALA A 788 -10.89 26.77 10.02
CA ALA A 788 -10.50 27.63 8.89
C ALA A 788 -11.55 27.53 7.77
N VAL A 789 -11.93 26.31 7.39
CA VAL A 789 -13.02 26.06 6.43
C VAL A 789 -14.36 26.59 6.93
N LEU A 790 -14.72 26.34 8.20
CA LEU A 790 -15.94 26.85 8.82
C LEU A 790 -16.06 28.38 8.75
N ARG A 791 -14.92 29.09 8.72
CA ARG A 791 -14.85 30.55 8.63
C ARG A 791 -14.64 31.06 7.19
N GLY A 792 -14.69 30.19 6.18
CA GLY A 792 -14.50 30.54 4.78
C GLY A 792 -13.06 30.94 4.42
N ARG A 793 -12.07 30.47 5.19
CA ARG A 793 -10.64 30.77 5.03
C ARG A 793 -9.88 29.50 4.63
N GLU A 794 -10.27 28.91 3.51
CA GLU A 794 -9.68 27.66 3.00
C GLU A 794 -8.18 27.82 2.67
N ASP A 795 -7.73 29.05 2.38
CA ASP A 795 -6.32 29.42 2.17
C ASP A 795 -5.45 29.30 3.43
N GLU A 796 -6.05 29.27 4.63
CA GLU A 796 -5.36 29.02 5.90
C GLU A 796 -5.23 27.52 6.23
N VAL A 797 -5.82 26.61 5.42
CA VAL A 797 -5.70 25.16 5.61
C VAL A 797 -4.29 24.73 5.19
N PRO A 798 -3.48 24.13 6.09
CA PRO A 798 -2.14 23.69 5.73
C PRO A 798 -2.21 22.46 4.82
N ASP A 799 -1.21 22.33 3.94
CA ASP A 799 -1.03 21.14 3.12
C ASP A 799 -0.90 19.90 4.00
N PHE A 800 -1.75 18.90 3.77
CA PHE A 800 -1.72 17.66 4.52
C PHE A 800 -0.48 16.84 4.16
N ILE A 801 0.17 16.21 5.14
CA ILE A 801 1.28 15.27 4.89
C ILE A 801 0.69 13.87 4.66
N PRO A 802 0.75 13.33 3.42
CA PRO A 802 0.13 12.05 3.06
C PRO A 802 0.54 10.88 3.96
N PHE A 803 -0.36 9.91 4.17
CA PHE A 803 -0.12 8.80 5.10
C PHE A 803 1.01 7.85 4.66
N ASP A 804 1.34 7.79 3.37
CA ASP A 804 2.46 7.02 2.83
C ASP A 804 3.83 7.63 3.11
N HIS A 805 3.86 8.89 3.58
CA HIS A 805 5.07 9.55 4.06
C HIS A 805 5.17 9.45 5.60
N ASP A 806 6.19 8.77 6.14
CA ASP A 806 6.48 8.68 7.58
C ASP A 806 7.79 9.44 7.96
N PRO A 807 7.69 10.71 8.40
CA PRO A 807 8.86 11.51 8.79
C PRO A 807 9.63 10.95 9.99
N LEU A 808 9.00 10.12 10.83
CA LEU A 808 9.58 9.58 12.05
C LEU A 808 10.06 8.12 11.88
N CYS A 809 9.93 7.54 10.67
CA CYS A 809 10.23 6.13 10.39
C CYS A 809 11.63 5.70 10.84
N THR A 810 12.62 6.58 10.73
CA THR A 810 14.02 6.29 11.09
C THR A 810 14.40 6.72 12.51
N LEU A 811 13.50 7.37 13.27
CA LEU A 811 13.82 7.88 14.59
C LEU A 811 14.24 6.75 15.55
N GLY A 812 15.42 6.89 16.15
CA GLY A 812 15.98 5.94 17.11
C GLY A 812 16.61 4.68 16.50
N SER A 813 16.72 4.60 15.17
CA SER A 813 17.29 3.43 14.51
C SER A 813 18.80 3.29 14.62
N SER A 814 19.52 4.40 14.49
CA SER A 814 20.99 4.45 14.45
C SER A 814 21.61 4.92 15.76
N ALA A 815 20.80 5.26 16.76
CA ALA A 815 21.27 5.81 18.01
C ALA A 815 21.59 4.71 19.03
N SER A 816 22.73 4.86 19.72
CA SER A 816 23.07 3.96 20.82
C SER A 816 22.14 4.20 22.00
N ALA A 817 21.40 3.15 22.39
CA ALA A 817 20.55 3.13 23.58
C ALA A 817 21.31 3.56 24.85
N GLN A 818 22.63 3.30 24.93
CA GLN A 818 23.47 3.66 26.09
C GLN A 818 23.58 5.17 26.31
N ARG A 819 23.33 6.00 25.30
CA ARG A 819 23.33 7.47 25.41
C ARG A 819 22.13 8.03 26.16
N TYR A 820 21.10 7.20 26.40
CA TYR A 820 19.95 7.61 27.17
C TYR A 820 20.38 7.86 28.63
N SER A 821 20.07 9.04 29.17
CA SER A 821 20.57 9.45 30.49
C SER A 821 20.10 8.52 31.61
N ASN A 822 18.93 7.91 31.43
CA ASN A 822 18.36 6.92 32.32
C ASN A 822 18.63 5.47 31.92
N PHE A 823 19.54 5.17 30.97
CA PHE A 823 19.80 3.82 30.47
C PHE A 823 20.11 2.82 31.59
N GLY A 824 20.98 3.20 32.54
CA GLY A 824 21.36 2.38 33.69
C GLY A 824 20.24 2.15 34.72
N ARG A 825 19.11 2.87 34.58
CA ARG A 825 17.93 2.77 35.44
C ARG A 825 16.74 2.15 34.71
N VAL A 826 16.88 1.71 33.46
CA VAL A 826 15.81 1.01 32.74
C VAL A 826 15.61 -0.36 33.37
N VAL A 827 14.38 -0.66 33.77
CA VAL A 827 14.02 -1.95 34.35
C VAL A 827 14.03 -3.01 33.25
N ARG A 828 14.84 -4.07 33.42
CA ARG A 828 15.03 -5.14 32.41
C ARG A 828 15.03 -6.53 33.04
N GLY A 829 14.89 -7.57 32.21
CA GLY A 829 14.98 -8.97 32.61
C GLY A 829 14.00 -9.32 33.74
N VAL A 830 14.50 -10.00 34.78
CA VAL A 830 13.70 -10.42 35.93
C VAL A 830 13.04 -9.23 36.65
N GLY A 831 13.71 -8.06 36.69
CA GLY A 831 13.13 -6.86 37.30
C GLY A 831 11.85 -6.39 36.60
N LEU A 832 11.80 -6.52 35.27
CA LEU A 832 10.62 -6.15 34.47
C LEU A 832 9.48 -7.13 34.70
N VAL A 833 9.78 -8.43 34.81
CA VAL A 833 8.79 -9.46 35.17
C VAL A 833 8.21 -9.21 36.57
N VAL A 834 9.06 -8.89 37.55
CA VAL A 834 8.63 -8.57 38.92
C VAL A 834 7.74 -7.32 38.94
N PHE A 835 8.11 -6.29 38.18
CA PHE A 835 7.29 -5.09 38.01
C PHE A 835 5.92 -5.46 37.41
N GLY A 836 5.89 -6.22 36.31
CA GLY A 836 4.67 -6.65 35.64
C GLY A 836 3.74 -7.47 36.54
N LEU A 837 4.27 -8.46 37.27
CA LEU A 837 3.49 -9.28 38.21
C LEU A 837 2.91 -8.44 39.36
N ARG A 838 3.68 -7.48 39.88
CA ARG A 838 3.19 -6.59 40.94
C ARG A 838 2.14 -5.61 40.44
N TYR A 839 2.32 -5.07 39.24
CA TYR A 839 1.33 -4.24 38.60
C TYR A 839 0.04 -5.04 38.41
N LEU A 840 0.12 -6.25 37.86
CA LEU A 840 -1.02 -7.15 37.72
C LEU A 840 -1.70 -7.48 39.06
N PHE A 841 -0.93 -7.74 40.12
CA PHE A 841 -1.48 -7.97 41.45
C PHE A 841 -2.21 -6.74 42.01
N ASP A 842 -1.66 -5.53 41.84
CA ASP A 842 -2.32 -4.29 42.25
C ASP A 842 -3.61 -4.05 41.45
N LEU A 843 -3.63 -4.39 40.16
CA LEU A 843 -4.82 -4.33 39.33
C LEU A 843 -5.89 -5.34 39.80
N LEU A 844 -5.51 -6.57 40.13
CA LEU A 844 -6.42 -7.60 40.65
C LEU A 844 -7.00 -7.21 42.01
N TRP A 845 -6.16 -6.67 42.91
CA TRP A 845 -6.58 -6.31 44.27
C TRP A 845 -7.46 -5.06 44.31
N PHE A 846 -7.19 -4.10 43.43
CA PHE A 846 -7.95 -2.85 43.32
C PHE A 846 -8.60 -2.75 41.93
N TRP A 847 -9.38 -3.74 41.51
CA TRP A 847 -9.96 -3.83 40.16
C TRP A 847 -10.86 -2.66 39.70
N LYS A 848 -11.39 -1.83 40.62
CA LYS A 848 -12.22 -0.66 40.28
C LYS A 848 -11.38 0.61 40.16
N GLU A 849 -11.74 1.45 39.20
CA GLU A 849 -11.16 2.77 38.97
C GLU A 849 -12.27 3.80 38.84
N GLU A 850 -11.96 5.02 39.26
CA GLU A 850 -12.82 6.17 39.15
C GLU A 850 -12.03 7.31 38.50
N GLU A 851 -12.69 7.99 37.59
CA GLU A 851 -12.17 9.21 36.97
C GLU A 851 -13.07 10.39 37.36
N HIS A 852 -12.46 11.48 37.81
CA HIS A 852 -13.20 12.70 38.15
C HIS A 852 -12.54 13.93 37.51
N PRO A 853 -13.35 14.86 36.97
CA PRO A 853 -12.86 16.16 36.57
C PRO A 853 -12.57 17.03 37.79
N ILE A 854 -11.45 17.75 37.73
CA ILE A 854 -11.03 18.69 38.77
C ILE A 854 -10.82 20.05 38.12
N ARG A 855 -11.58 21.03 38.58
CA ARG A 855 -11.36 22.45 38.28
C ARG A 855 -10.47 23.04 39.35
N LEU A 856 -9.28 23.47 38.97
CA LEU A 856 -8.33 24.13 39.85
C LEU A 856 -8.31 25.64 39.54
N PRO A 857 -8.81 26.50 40.43
CA PRO A 857 -8.90 27.92 40.15
C PRO A 857 -7.54 28.56 39.85
N GLY A 858 -7.49 29.50 38.90
CA GLY A 858 -6.24 30.15 38.47
C GLY A 858 -5.46 30.78 39.63
N ARG A 859 -6.18 31.42 40.55
CA ARG A 859 -5.62 31.98 41.81
C ARG A 859 -4.91 30.94 42.68
N CYS A 860 -5.34 29.68 42.65
CA CYS A 860 -4.69 28.60 43.39
C CYS A 860 -3.37 28.20 42.71
N VAL A 861 -3.37 28.09 41.38
CA VAL A 861 -2.16 27.83 40.59
C VAL A 861 -1.13 28.93 40.75
N ASP A 862 -1.56 30.20 40.75
CA ASP A 862 -0.68 31.34 41.00
C ASP A 862 -0.05 31.29 42.39
N ARG A 863 -0.82 30.98 43.43
CA ARG A 863 -0.29 30.79 44.79
C ARG A 863 0.71 29.62 44.87
N LEU A 864 0.41 28.50 44.21
CA LEU A 864 1.33 27.35 44.14
C LEU A 864 2.63 27.74 43.43
N ARG A 865 2.54 28.50 42.34
CA ARG A 865 3.69 29.02 41.59
C ARG A 865 4.53 29.99 42.41
N GLU A 866 3.90 30.93 43.09
CA GLU A 866 4.59 31.90 43.94
C GLU A 866 5.28 31.20 45.12
N THR A 867 4.61 30.23 45.75
CA THR A 867 5.18 29.39 46.81
C THR A 867 6.41 28.64 46.30
N ALA A 868 6.28 27.93 45.18
CA ALA A 868 7.40 27.22 44.55
C ALA A 868 8.59 28.13 44.23
N ARG A 869 8.34 29.34 43.70
CA ARG A 869 9.40 30.32 43.41
C ARG A 869 10.11 30.82 44.67
N LYS A 870 9.36 31.13 45.74
CA LYS A 870 9.94 31.53 47.04
C LYS A 870 10.78 30.41 47.64
N GLU A 871 10.27 29.18 47.57
CA GLU A 871 10.97 28.00 48.07
C GLU A 871 12.28 27.74 47.32
N LEU A 872 12.28 27.88 45.99
CA LEU A 872 13.47 27.72 45.15
C LEU A 872 14.48 28.86 45.34
N ALA A 873 14.00 30.11 45.43
CA ALA A 873 14.86 31.26 45.71
C ALA A 873 15.57 31.12 47.07
N ALA A 874 14.86 30.66 48.11
CA ALA A 874 15.44 30.43 49.43
C ALA A 874 16.44 29.26 49.46
N ALA A 875 16.32 28.29 48.53
CA ALA A 875 17.24 27.17 48.41
C ALA A 875 18.44 27.45 47.49
N THR A 876 18.45 28.59 46.79
CA THR A 876 19.52 28.95 45.84
C THR A 876 20.69 29.62 46.59
N PRO A 877 21.95 29.17 46.42
CA PRO A 877 23.11 29.80 47.03
C PRO A 877 23.27 31.28 46.63
N SER A 878 23.85 32.11 47.51
CA SER A 878 24.05 33.54 47.27
C SER A 878 24.84 33.80 45.98
N GLY A 879 24.18 34.41 44.98
CA GLY A 879 24.77 34.73 43.66
C GLY A 879 24.30 33.85 42.49
N GLY A 880 23.49 32.80 42.74
CA GLY A 880 22.88 31.97 41.70
C GLY A 880 21.48 32.44 41.27
N GLU A 881 21.11 32.18 40.02
CA GLU A 881 19.75 32.43 39.52
C GLU A 881 18.83 31.26 39.91
N ALA A 882 17.66 31.56 40.47
CA ALA A 882 16.72 30.54 40.93
C ALA A 882 16.13 29.75 39.74
N PRO A 883 15.96 28.42 39.85
CA PRO A 883 15.39 27.61 38.77
C PRO A 883 14.00 28.08 38.33
N PHE A 884 13.78 28.21 37.03
CA PHE A 884 12.47 28.52 36.46
C PHE A 884 11.51 27.32 36.56
N VAL A 885 10.27 27.57 36.98
CA VAL A 885 9.16 26.62 36.95
C VAL A 885 7.94 27.25 36.28
N SER A 886 7.27 26.47 35.42
CA SER A 886 6.03 26.87 34.73
C SER A 886 4.78 26.58 35.57
N GLU A 887 3.62 27.08 35.14
CA GLU A 887 2.32 26.71 35.73
C GLU A 887 2.07 25.20 35.62
N GLY A 888 2.39 24.59 34.48
CA GLY A 888 2.28 23.15 34.29
C GLY A 888 3.16 22.34 35.27
N ASP A 889 4.39 22.81 35.55
CA ASP A 889 5.30 22.13 36.48
C ASP A 889 4.75 22.11 37.91
N VAL A 890 4.16 23.21 38.38
CA VAL A 890 3.60 23.29 39.73
C VAL A 890 2.28 22.55 39.87
N VAL A 891 1.48 22.49 38.80
CA VAL A 891 0.25 21.68 38.76
C VAL A 891 0.60 20.20 38.81
N VAL A 892 1.58 19.73 38.04
CA VAL A 892 2.08 18.35 38.11
C VAL A 892 2.66 18.06 39.49
N ALA A 893 3.46 18.96 40.06
CA ALA A 893 4.03 18.78 41.40
C ALA A 893 2.96 18.66 42.49
N TRP A 894 1.91 19.49 42.41
CA TRP A 894 0.76 19.39 43.31
C TRP A 894 0.07 18.04 43.16
N TRP A 895 -0.26 17.63 41.92
CA TRP A 895 -0.88 16.33 41.65
C TRP A 895 -0.04 15.16 42.19
N VAL A 896 1.27 15.17 41.95
CA VAL A 896 2.19 14.15 42.45
C VAL A 896 2.11 14.06 43.97
N ARG A 897 2.20 15.19 44.67
CA ARG A 897 2.09 15.23 46.13
C ARG A 897 0.72 14.74 46.60
N THR A 898 -0.35 15.13 45.93
CA THR A 898 -1.73 14.73 46.25
C THR A 898 -1.92 13.22 46.12
N MET A 899 -1.44 12.63 45.03
CA MET A 899 -1.51 11.21 44.76
C MET A 899 -0.62 10.40 45.71
N VAL A 900 0.62 10.82 45.95
CA VAL A 900 1.51 10.12 46.89
C VAL A 900 0.93 10.14 48.31
N THR A 901 0.33 11.27 48.72
CA THR A 901 -0.38 11.36 50.01
C THR A 901 -1.60 10.45 50.07
N ALA A 902 -2.41 10.41 49.01
CA ALA A 902 -3.62 9.61 48.96
C ALA A 902 -3.35 8.10 48.84
N LEU A 903 -2.32 7.71 48.09
CA LEU A 903 -1.95 6.31 47.90
C LEU A 903 -1.12 5.76 49.06
N ASN A 904 -0.46 6.64 49.82
CA ASN A 904 0.40 6.34 50.96
C ASN A 904 1.39 5.18 50.71
N PRO A 905 2.26 5.27 49.68
CA PRO A 905 3.22 4.23 49.38
C PRO A 905 4.29 4.13 50.48
N ARG A 906 5.04 3.02 50.51
CA ARG A 906 6.15 2.85 51.48
C ARG A 906 7.16 4.02 51.37
N PRO A 907 7.74 4.51 52.49
CA PRO A 907 8.59 5.71 52.51
C PRO A 907 9.75 5.72 51.50
N HIS A 908 10.38 4.56 51.26
CA HIS A 908 11.52 4.45 50.33
C HIS A 908 11.12 3.99 48.91
N ARG A 909 9.83 3.96 48.59
CA ARG A 909 9.36 3.53 47.27
C ARG A 909 9.67 4.62 46.25
N THR A 910 10.28 4.23 45.13
CA THR A 910 10.51 5.09 43.97
C THR A 910 9.18 5.41 43.29
N ILE A 911 8.97 6.69 42.98
CA ILE A 911 7.82 7.21 42.24
C ILE A 911 8.34 7.62 40.87
N MET A 912 7.83 6.99 39.81
CA MET A 912 8.16 7.36 38.44
C MET A 912 6.99 8.16 37.87
N VAL A 913 7.24 9.43 37.56
CA VAL A 913 6.28 10.30 36.87
C VAL A 913 6.68 10.40 35.42
N MET A 914 5.91 9.76 34.55
CA MET A 914 6.08 9.80 33.10
C MET A 914 5.26 10.95 32.52
N ASN A 915 5.92 11.96 31.96
CA ASN A 915 5.27 13.10 31.33
C ASN A 915 5.47 13.06 29.81
N VAL A 916 4.53 13.62 29.05
CA VAL A 916 4.52 13.56 27.58
C VAL A 916 4.88 14.92 26.98
N PHE A 917 5.69 14.93 25.92
CA PHE A 917 5.97 16.13 25.12
C PHE A 917 6.05 15.81 23.62
N ASN A 918 5.66 16.77 22.78
CA ASN A 918 5.78 16.67 21.34
C ASN A 918 7.19 17.08 20.85
N VAL A 919 7.64 16.51 19.73
CA VAL A 919 9.00 16.68 19.18
C VAL A 919 9.11 17.46 17.87
N TRP A 920 8.04 18.07 17.36
CA TRP A 920 8.08 18.81 16.09
C TRP A 920 9.24 19.82 16.06
N ALA A 921 9.35 20.67 17.08
CA ALA A 921 10.42 21.66 17.22
C ALA A 921 11.82 21.08 17.51
N LEU A 922 11.96 19.77 17.66
CA LEU A 922 13.27 19.12 17.77
C LEU A 922 13.76 18.62 16.41
N PHE A 923 12.89 18.40 15.43
CA PHE A 923 13.21 17.79 14.14
C PHE A 923 12.62 18.62 12.99
N ASP A 924 12.98 19.90 12.90
CA ASP A 924 12.48 20.81 11.87
C ASP A 924 12.77 20.30 10.44
N GLU A 925 13.83 19.51 10.25
CA GLU A 925 14.15 18.85 8.98
C GLU A 925 13.10 17.82 8.53
N TRP A 926 12.37 17.22 9.48
CA TRP A 926 11.30 16.25 9.22
C TRP A 926 9.91 16.92 9.26
N PHE A 927 9.85 18.15 9.76
CA PHE A 927 8.62 18.94 9.89
C PHE A 927 8.88 20.40 9.43
N PRO A 928 9.08 20.64 8.13
CA PRO A 928 9.52 21.95 7.60
C PRO A 928 8.57 23.12 7.90
N THR A 929 7.32 22.84 8.29
CA THR A 929 6.29 23.81 8.72
C THR A 929 5.96 23.72 10.22
N GLY A 930 6.85 23.15 11.03
CA GLY A 930 6.62 22.94 12.47
C GLY A 930 5.51 21.93 12.77
N GLY A 931 5.25 21.00 11.84
CA GLY A 931 4.22 19.97 11.95
C GLY A 931 2.84 20.39 11.46
N ALA A 932 2.71 21.57 10.86
CA ALA A 932 1.46 21.96 10.18
C ALA A 932 1.17 20.96 9.06
N GLY A 933 -0.04 20.38 9.05
CA GLY A 933 -0.44 19.33 8.11
C GLY A 933 -0.10 17.90 8.53
N PHE A 934 0.71 17.69 9.57
CA PHE A 934 0.99 16.34 10.08
C PHE A 934 -0.15 15.85 10.96
N ILE A 935 -0.88 14.83 10.51
CA ILE A 935 -1.84 14.08 11.30
C ILE A 935 -1.26 12.70 11.64
N GLY A 936 -0.95 12.49 12.92
CA GLY A 936 -0.33 11.28 13.46
C GLY A 936 0.22 11.50 14.88
N ASN A 937 0.96 10.54 15.42
CA ASN A 937 1.57 10.60 16.74
C ASN A 937 3.05 11.02 16.65
N ALA A 938 3.40 12.13 17.31
CA ALA A 938 4.76 12.67 17.35
C ALA A 938 5.16 13.11 18.77
N PHE A 939 4.89 12.24 19.75
CA PHE A 939 5.14 12.51 21.16
C PHE A 939 6.08 11.50 21.81
N PHE A 940 6.81 11.97 22.82
CA PHE A 940 7.82 11.22 23.55
C PHE A 940 7.76 11.53 25.04
N TYR A 941 8.52 10.78 25.83
CA TYR A 941 8.37 10.74 27.29
C TYR A 941 9.56 11.38 28.00
N SER A 942 9.27 12.09 29.08
CA SER A 942 10.25 12.50 30.08
C SER A 942 9.93 11.81 31.41
N TYR A 943 10.95 11.27 32.08
CA TYR A 943 10.78 10.51 33.31
C TYR A 943 11.36 11.26 34.51
N THR A 944 10.49 11.61 35.47
CA THR A 944 10.91 12.21 36.74
C THR A 944 10.89 11.12 37.82
N LEU A 945 12.05 10.85 38.43
CA LEU A 945 12.19 9.88 39.51
C LEU A 945 12.23 10.60 40.87
N LEU A 946 11.33 10.21 41.76
CA LEU A 946 11.20 10.76 43.12
C LEU A 946 11.15 9.62 44.14
N VAL A 947 11.35 9.94 45.42
CA VAL A 947 11.18 8.98 46.53
C VAL A 947 10.00 9.42 47.40
N ALA A 948 9.13 8.48 47.78
CA ALA A 948 7.88 8.77 48.48
C ALA A 948 8.05 9.67 49.73
N ASN A 949 9.01 9.38 50.60
CA ASN A 949 9.26 10.19 51.80
C ASN A 949 9.76 11.60 51.48
N GLN A 950 10.55 11.78 50.41
CA GLN A 950 11.00 13.10 49.98
C GLN A 950 9.78 13.94 49.57
N VAL A 951 8.84 13.34 48.83
CA VAL A 951 7.58 14.01 48.44
C VAL A 951 6.70 14.35 49.65
N LEU A 952 6.67 13.51 50.69
CA LEU A 952 5.76 13.64 51.84
C LEU A 952 6.32 14.44 53.04
N GLN A 953 7.60 14.30 53.35
CA GLN A 953 8.20 14.75 54.62
C GLN A 953 9.34 15.77 54.44
N ASP A 954 10.05 15.77 53.30
CA ASP A 954 11.38 16.41 53.20
C ASP A 954 11.56 17.44 52.07
N THR A 955 10.58 17.63 51.16
CA THR A 955 10.72 18.61 50.07
C THR A 955 9.54 19.56 49.89
N LYS A 956 9.91 20.84 49.80
CA LYS A 956 9.09 21.98 49.38
C LYS A 956 8.49 21.74 47.98
N LEU A 957 7.26 22.20 47.71
CA LEU A 957 6.55 22.00 46.43
C LEU A 957 7.42 22.40 45.22
N GLY A 958 8.18 23.48 45.37
CA GLY A 958 9.11 23.98 44.36
C GLY A 958 10.20 22.99 43.97
N HIS A 959 10.65 22.11 44.88
CA HIS A 959 11.63 21.09 44.54
C HIS A 959 11.06 20.05 43.57
N VAL A 960 9.85 19.54 43.83
CA VAL A 960 9.18 18.58 42.94
C VAL A 960 8.92 19.21 41.57
N ALA A 961 8.45 20.46 41.54
CA ALA A 961 8.23 21.20 40.29
C ALA A 961 9.54 21.41 39.51
N SER A 962 10.62 21.81 40.19
CA SER A 962 11.94 21.99 39.59
C SER A 962 12.52 20.68 39.06
N ARG A 963 12.33 19.56 39.78
CA ARG A 963 12.76 18.23 39.32
C ARG A 963 12.02 17.78 38.06
N ASN A 964 10.71 18.00 38.01
CA ASN A 964 9.90 17.72 36.82
C ASN A 964 10.38 18.53 35.60
N ARG A 965 10.64 19.83 35.80
CA ARG A 965 11.17 20.70 34.74
C ARG A 965 12.55 20.26 34.29
N GLN A 966 13.45 19.93 35.22
CA GLN A 966 14.79 19.45 34.91
C GLN A 966 14.74 18.17 34.06
N ALA A 967 13.93 17.19 34.46
CA ALA A 967 13.76 15.94 33.70
C ALA A 967 13.17 16.19 32.31
N LEU A 968 12.22 17.12 32.17
CA LEU A 968 11.68 17.49 30.86
C LEU A 968 12.75 18.12 29.96
N MET A 969 13.55 19.05 30.48
CA MET A 969 14.62 19.70 29.72
C MET A 969 15.74 18.74 29.34
N GLU A 970 16.06 17.78 30.22
CA GLU A 970 17.05 16.73 29.97
C GLU A 970 16.61 15.83 28.81
N HIS A 971 15.38 15.30 28.85
CA HIS A 971 14.90 14.36 27.85
C HIS A 971 14.42 15.01 26.54
N ARG A 972 14.05 16.30 26.56
CA ARG A 972 13.59 17.04 25.36
C ARG A 972 14.78 17.56 24.53
N THR A 973 15.66 16.64 24.15
CA THR A 973 16.79 16.88 23.24
C THR A 973 16.80 15.81 22.14
N ARG A 974 17.35 16.12 20.97
CA ARG A 974 17.43 15.18 19.84
C ARG A 974 18.07 13.85 20.27
N ASP A 975 19.22 13.95 20.94
CA ASP A 975 19.99 12.78 21.39
C ASP A 975 19.23 11.90 22.38
N GLN A 976 18.52 12.49 23.36
CA GLN A 976 17.77 11.72 24.34
C GLN A 976 16.53 11.07 23.74
N VAL A 977 15.81 11.76 22.85
CA VAL A 977 14.69 11.18 22.12
C VAL A 977 15.16 10.01 21.25
N GLN A 978 16.26 10.18 20.49
CA GLN A 978 16.84 9.11 19.68
C GLN A 978 17.31 7.91 20.53
N ALA A 979 17.98 8.14 21.66
CA ALA A 979 18.46 7.06 22.50
C ALA A 979 17.32 6.31 23.23
N MET A 980 16.28 7.02 23.67
CA MET A 980 15.09 6.40 24.27
C MET A 980 14.32 5.55 23.25
N THR A 981 14.17 6.06 22.02
CA THR A 981 13.49 5.35 20.93
C THR A 981 14.25 4.10 20.49
N ALA A 982 15.59 4.12 20.53
CA ALA A 982 16.40 2.91 20.33
C ALA A 982 16.07 1.81 21.37
N ILE A 983 15.86 2.19 22.64
CA ILE A 983 15.44 1.25 23.69
C ILE A 983 14.04 0.69 23.40
N GLN A 984 13.10 1.55 23.00
CA GLN A 984 11.73 1.15 22.69
C GLN A 984 11.68 0.21 21.47
N ARG A 985 12.46 0.49 20.42
CA ARG A 985 12.57 -0.36 19.22
C ARG A 985 13.12 -1.74 19.50
N ALA A 986 14.08 -1.86 20.42
CA ALA A 986 14.65 -3.14 20.83
C ALA A 986 13.72 -3.96 21.75
N SER A 987 12.61 -3.39 22.23
CA SER A 987 11.64 -4.09 23.07
C SER A 987 10.70 -4.95 22.23
N LEU A 988 10.47 -6.20 22.67
CA LEU A 988 9.53 -7.14 22.04
C LEU A 988 8.12 -6.57 21.84
N THR A 989 7.65 -5.74 22.78
CA THR A 989 6.31 -5.14 22.77
C THR A 989 6.30 -3.70 22.27
N ARG A 990 7.46 -3.17 21.81
CA ARG A 990 7.65 -1.76 21.38
C ARG A 990 7.08 -0.72 22.36
N THR A 991 7.00 -1.07 23.64
CA THR A 991 6.47 -0.20 24.70
C THR A 991 7.54 0.76 25.23
N PRO A 992 7.16 1.94 25.72
CA PRO A 992 8.09 2.87 26.34
C PRO A 992 8.84 2.22 27.52
N PRO A 993 10.11 2.58 27.76
CA PRO A 993 10.88 1.98 28.85
C PRO A 993 10.30 2.33 30.22
N VAL A 994 10.33 1.36 31.14
CA VAL A 994 10.07 1.59 32.56
C VAL A 994 11.39 1.97 33.22
N VAL A 995 11.43 3.11 33.91
CA VAL A 995 12.66 3.69 34.49
C VAL A 995 12.55 3.76 36.02
N GLY A 996 13.49 3.15 36.73
CA GLY A 996 13.57 3.15 38.20
C GLY A 996 13.77 1.73 38.74
N ASP A 997 13.11 1.43 39.85
CA ASP A 997 13.21 0.14 40.52
C ASP A 997 12.04 -0.79 40.15
N ALA A 998 12.25 -2.11 40.25
CA ALA A 998 11.20 -3.12 40.02
C ALA A 998 9.99 -3.01 40.99
N ASN A 999 10.10 -2.19 42.04
CA ASN A 999 9.03 -1.94 43.02
C ASN A 999 8.40 -0.54 42.89
N LEU A 1000 8.70 0.21 41.83
CA LEU A 1000 8.28 1.59 41.68
C LEU A 1000 6.75 1.75 41.67
N LEU A 1001 6.29 2.97 41.97
CA LEU A 1001 4.91 3.40 41.71
C LEU A 1001 4.88 4.14 40.38
N PHE A 1002 4.14 3.59 39.41
CA PHE A 1002 3.94 4.19 38.10
C PHE A 1002 2.86 5.29 38.17
N MET A 1003 3.18 6.47 37.67
CA MET A 1003 2.27 7.61 37.52
C MET A 1003 2.52 8.26 36.17
N ALA A 1004 1.46 8.62 35.44
CA ALA A 1004 1.58 9.26 34.14
C ALA A 1004 0.82 10.60 34.05
N CYS A 1005 1.42 11.58 33.39
CA CYS A 1005 0.82 12.87 33.12
C CYS A 1005 0.85 13.14 31.61
N THR A 1006 -0.31 13.49 31.05
CA THR A 1006 -0.39 14.11 29.72
C THR A 1006 -0.81 15.56 29.89
N ASN A 1007 0.11 16.48 29.60
CA ASN A 1007 -0.13 17.90 29.70
C ASN A 1007 -0.45 18.49 28.33
N GLN A 1008 -1.74 18.66 28.06
CA GLN A 1008 -2.26 19.16 26.79
C GLN A 1008 -2.44 20.68 26.78
N HIS A 1009 -1.96 21.42 27.78
CA HIS A 1009 -2.14 22.88 27.87
C HIS A 1009 -1.67 23.63 26.60
N LYS A 1010 -0.60 23.14 25.95
CA LYS A 1010 -0.08 23.73 24.71
C LYS A 1010 -1.01 23.57 23.49
N ALA A 1011 -1.99 22.66 23.55
CA ALA A 1011 -3.01 22.51 22.53
C ALA A 1011 -3.99 23.70 22.50
N ARG A 1012 -4.14 24.43 23.62
CA ARG A 1012 -4.98 25.63 23.75
C ARG A 1012 -6.44 25.40 23.28
N TYR A 1013 -7.01 24.25 23.60
CA TYR A 1013 -8.35 23.86 23.13
C TYR A 1013 -9.47 24.86 23.48
N PHE A 1014 -9.41 25.51 24.65
CA PHE A 1014 -10.38 26.53 25.08
C PHE A 1014 -10.34 27.83 24.24
N GLU A 1015 -9.37 27.96 23.34
CA GLU A 1015 -9.22 29.11 22.46
C GLU A 1015 -9.68 28.84 21.03
N LEU A 1016 -10.11 27.61 20.73
CA LEU A 1016 -10.72 27.28 19.44
C LEU A 1016 -12.00 28.10 19.25
N ASP A 1017 -12.14 28.72 18.08
CA ASP A 1017 -13.14 29.74 17.80
C ASP A 1017 -14.16 29.23 16.77
N PHE A 1018 -15.26 28.65 17.27
CA PHE A 1018 -16.40 28.18 16.49
C PHE A 1018 -17.48 29.26 16.30
N SER A 1019 -17.16 30.54 16.53
CA SER A 1019 -18.15 31.64 16.45
C SER A 1019 -18.93 31.69 15.14
N ALA A 1020 -18.34 31.26 14.02
CA ALA A 1020 -19.02 31.20 12.71
C ALA A 1020 -20.20 30.20 12.65
N ALA A 1021 -20.24 29.22 13.55
CA ALA A 1021 -21.35 28.29 13.70
C ALA A 1021 -22.39 28.75 14.73
N VAL A 1022 -22.18 29.83 15.50
CA VAL A 1022 -23.13 30.21 16.56
C VAL A 1022 -24.45 30.72 15.96
N VAL A 1023 -25.57 30.11 16.37
CA VAL A 1023 -26.94 30.51 16.02
C VAL A 1023 -27.49 31.49 17.05
N SER A 1024 -27.35 31.14 18.34
CA SER A 1024 -27.80 31.96 19.46
C SER A 1024 -26.95 31.74 20.71
N PRO A 1025 -26.77 32.76 21.56
CA PRO A 1025 -26.14 32.60 22.86
C PRO A 1025 -27.09 31.87 23.82
N GLY A 1026 -26.61 30.85 24.51
CA GLY A 1026 -27.37 30.17 25.57
C GLY A 1026 -27.24 30.89 26.92
N LEU A 1027 -26.05 31.45 27.19
CA LEU A 1027 -25.77 32.33 28.32
C LEU A 1027 -25.41 33.75 27.83
N PRO A 1028 -25.93 34.81 28.47
CA PRO A 1028 -25.53 36.18 28.16
C PRO A 1028 -24.02 36.37 28.29
N LEU A 1029 -23.40 37.15 27.39
CA LEU A 1029 -21.96 37.46 27.44
C LEU A 1029 -21.53 38.14 28.75
N SER A 1030 -22.45 38.81 29.46
CA SER A 1030 -22.20 39.40 30.78
C SER A 1030 -22.04 38.37 31.91
N GLU A 1031 -22.51 37.15 31.71
CA GLU A 1031 -22.56 36.10 32.74
C GLU A 1031 -21.50 35.01 32.54
N ARG A 1032 -20.61 35.19 31.56
CA ARG A 1032 -19.58 34.20 31.22
C ARG A 1032 -18.21 34.83 30.92
N PRO A 1033 -17.12 34.10 31.19
CA PRO A 1033 -15.77 34.60 30.96
C PRO A 1033 -15.26 34.38 29.52
N HIS A 1034 -15.89 33.50 28.74
CA HIS A 1034 -15.48 33.13 27.38
C HIS A 1034 -16.32 33.85 26.31
N ALA A 1035 -15.73 34.05 25.14
CA ALA A 1035 -16.41 34.63 23.98
C ALA A 1035 -17.37 33.62 23.31
N LEU A 1036 -18.27 34.13 22.46
CA LEU A 1036 -19.16 33.32 21.62
C LEU A 1036 -18.38 32.25 20.85
N GLY A 1037 -18.89 31.01 20.84
CA GLY A 1037 -18.31 29.90 20.10
C GLY A 1037 -16.98 29.39 20.65
N ARG A 1038 -16.60 29.78 21.88
CA ARG A 1038 -15.45 29.18 22.59
C ARG A 1038 -15.91 28.12 23.57
N PRO A 1039 -15.18 27.00 23.70
CA PRO A 1039 -15.53 25.97 24.67
C PRO A 1039 -15.52 26.51 26.10
N SER A 1040 -16.53 26.15 26.89
CA SER A 1040 -16.62 26.47 28.32
C SER A 1040 -16.10 25.34 29.20
N TYR A 1041 -16.22 24.09 28.71
CA TYR A 1041 -15.74 22.88 29.36
C TYR A 1041 -15.32 21.85 28.32
N ILE A 1042 -14.35 21.00 28.66
CA ILE A 1042 -13.86 19.94 27.79
C ILE A 1042 -13.70 18.66 28.62
N ASN A 1043 -14.26 17.57 28.11
CA ASN A 1043 -14.16 16.24 28.70
C ASN A 1043 -13.45 15.27 27.74
N ASP A 1044 -12.82 14.24 28.28
CA ASP A 1044 -12.14 13.21 27.49
C ASP A 1044 -12.36 11.85 28.13
N ILE A 1045 -13.21 11.02 27.50
CA ILE A 1045 -13.50 9.66 27.95
C ILE A 1045 -12.54 8.71 27.24
N GLU A 1046 -11.65 8.09 28.01
CA GLU A 1046 -10.68 7.11 27.50
C GLU A 1046 -11.19 5.67 27.67
N HIS A 1047 -11.22 4.92 26.58
CA HIS A 1047 -11.58 3.50 26.53
C HIS A 1047 -10.31 2.65 26.37
N CYS A 1048 -10.06 1.74 27.32
CA CYS A 1048 -8.97 0.77 27.24
C CYS A 1048 -9.41 -0.57 27.86
N ARG A 1049 -9.42 -1.65 27.06
CA ARG A 1049 -9.94 -2.97 27.48
C ARG A 1049 -8.89 -3.95 28.02
N ALA A 1050 -7.59 -3.72 27.79
CA ALA A 1050 -6.55 -4.72 28.05
C ALA A 1050 -5.69 -4.46 29.30
N TYR A 1051 -5.52 -3.21 29.71
CA TYR A 1051 -4.88 -2.86 30.97
C TYR A 1051 -5.46 -1.54 31.50
N PRO A 1052 -5.70 -1.42 32.81
CA PRO A 1052 -6.22 -0.19 33.38
C PRO A 1052 -5.14 0.92 33.36
N THR A 1053 -5.52 2.10 32.91
CA THR A 1053 -4.71 3.32 32.94
C THR A 1053 -4.83 3.99 34.31
N ARG A 1054 -4.17 3.37 35.31
CA ARG A 1054 -4.21 3.83 36.71
C ARG A 1054 -3.19 4.93 37.01
N ASN A 1055 -3.54 5.82 37.94
CA ASN A 1055 -2.68 6.91 38.43
C ASN A 1055 -2.27 7.85 37.29
N VAL A 1056 -3.24 8.19 36.44
CA VAL A 1056 -3.06 9.08 35.29
C VAL A 1056 -3.73 10.42 35.58
N VAL A 1057 -3.06 11.51 35.19
CA VAL A 1057 -3.68 12.82 35.07
C VAL A 1057 -3.61 13.32 33.63
N ARG A 1058 -4.76 13.77 33.11
CA ARG A 1058 -4.82 14.52 31.84
C ARG A 1058 -5.10 15.98 32.17
N ILE A 1059 -4.13 16.86 31.89
CA ILE A 1059 -4.30 18.31 32.03
C ILE A 1059 -4.82 18.82 30.70
N ILE A 1060 -6.11 19.13 30.64
CA ILE A 1060 -6.78 19.54 29.39
C ILE A 1060 -6.32 20.95 28.98
N GLY A 1061 -6.26 21.87 29.93
CA GLY A 1061 -5.80 23.23 29.68
C GLY A 1061 -6.39 24.25 30.64
N LYS A 1062 -6.24 25.52 30.27
CA LYS A 1062 -6.70 26.69 31.00
C LYS A 1062 -7.90 27.28 30.28
N ASP A 1063 -9.01 27.48 30.98
CA ASP A 1063 -10.20 28.10 30.42
C ASP A 1063 -10.09 29.64 30.38
N ALA A 1064 -11.13 30.32 29.88
CA ALA A 1064 -11.14 31.77 29.77
C ALA A 1064 -11.19 32.51 31.13
N ALA A 1065 -11.64 31.86 32.21
CA ALA A 1065 -11.54 32.40 33.57
C ALA A 1065 -10.14 32.28 34.16
N GLY A 1066 -9.26 31.53 33.49
CA GLY A 1066 -7.92 31.23 33.93
C GLY A 1066 -7.82 30.00 34.84
N ASP A 1067 -8.87 29.20 34.92
CA ASP A 1067 -8.90 27.99 35.73
C ASP A 1067 -8.37 26.78 34.94
N TYR A 1068 -7.69 25.88 35.63
CA TYR A 1068 -7.13 24.67 35.05
C TYR A 1068 -8.10 23.49 35.17
N TRP A 1069 -8.32 22.79 34.07
CA TRP A 1069 -9.14 21.58 34.02
C TRP A 1069 -8.27 20.33 33.93
N LEU A 1070 -8.49 19.39 34.86
CA LEU A 1070 -7.75 18.14 34.98
C LEU A 1070 -8.71 16.96 35.05
N LEU A 1071 -8.32 15.82 34.46
CA LEU A 1071 -9.02 14.54 34.62
C LEU A 1071 -8.10 13.59 35.38
N PHE A 1072 -8.53 13.19 36.58
CA PHE A 1072 -7.76 12.33 37.48
C PHE A 1072 -8.34 10.93 37.44
N LYS A 1073 -7.54 9.93 37.08
CA LYS A 1073 -7.95 8.52 37.07
C LYS A 1073 -7.16 7.71 38.10
N THR A 1074 -7.85 7.19 39.11
CA THR A 1074 -7.23 6.43 40.21
C THR A 1074 -8.22 5.46 40.87
N ARG A 1075 -7.76 4.70 41.85
CA ARG A 1075 -8.59 3.76 42.62
C ARG A 1075 -9.56 4.52 43.56
N PRO A 1076 -10.80 4.02 43.76
CA PRO A 1076 -11.81 4.63 44.63
C PRO A 1076 -11.31 5.04 46.02
N ALA A 1077 -10.48 4.19 46.64
CA ALA A 1077 -9.95 4.41 47.99
C ALA A 1077 -9.06 5.66 48.14
N ALA A 1078 -8.55 6.23 47.04
CA ALA A 1078 -7.73 7.44 47.08
C ALA A 1078 -8.57 8.73 47.15
N TRP A 1079 -9.81 8.72 46.64
CA TRP A 1079 -10.63 9.94 46.47
C TRP A 1079 -10.92 10.70 47.76
N PRO A 1080 -11.25 10.08 48.91
CA PRO A 1080 -11.48 10.83 50.15
C PRO A 1080 -10.27 11.63 50.61
N ALA A 1081 -9.05 11.15 50.33
CA ALA A 1081 -7.82 11.89 50.64
C ALA A 1081 -7.50 12.96 49.58
N ILE A 1082 -7.84 12.71 48.31
CA ILE A 1082 -7.69 13.71 47.23
C ILE A 1082 -8.65 14.88 47.46
N HIS A 1083 -9.91 14.60 47.81
CA HIS A 1083 -10.95 15.59 48.07
C HIS A 1083 -10.56 16.53 49.21
N ARG A 1084 -10.11 15.98 50.35
CA ARG A 1084 -9.58 16.78 51.47
C ARG A 1084 -8.47 17.72 51.06
N GLN A 1085 -7.47 17.20 50.34
CA GLN A 1085 -6.35 18.01 49.86
C GLN A 1085 -6.77 19.10 48.86
N LEU A 1086 -7.81 18.84 48.06
CA LEU A 1086 -8.39 19.83 47.16
C LEU A 1086 -9.10 20.93 47.96
N MET A 1087 -9.91 20.57 48.95
CA MET A 1087 -10.62 21.54 49.81
C MET A 1087 -9.65 22.41 50.62
N ASP A 1088 -8.58 21.81 51.16
CA ASP A 1088 -7.50 22.54 51.83
C ASP A 1088 -6.85 23.59 50.90
N LEU A 1089 -6.60 23.22 49.65
CA LEU A 1089 -6.03 24.14 48.66
C LEU A 1089 -7.01 25.28 48.31
N LEU A 1090 -8.30 24.96 48.23
CA LEU A 1090 -9.38 25.92 47.97
C LEU A 1090 -9.68 26.81 49.20
N LYS A 1091 -9.25 26.41 50.40
CA LYS A 1091 -9.59 27.02 51.69
C LYS A 1091 -11.09 27.03 51.97
N ILE A 1092 -11.77 25.92 51.66
CA ILE A 1092 -13.19 25.70 51.95
C ILE A 1092 -13.26 24.76 53.16
N ASP A 1093 -14.00 25.14 54.21
CA ASP A 1093 -14.11 24.36 55.45
C ASP A 1093 -15.17 23.25 55.28
N GLU A 1094 -14.93 22.01 55.74
CA GLU A 1094 -15.81 20.84 55.50
C GLU A 1094 -17.20 20.92 56.19
N ARG A 1095 -17.62 22.09 56.70
CA ARG A 1095 -18.90 22.32 57.39
C ARG A 1095 -19.86 23.27 56.68
N GLU A 1096 -19.48 23.79 55.51
CA GLU A 1096 -20.39 24.45 54.54
C GLU A 1096 -20.68 23.51 53.38
#